data_AF-A0A1L3GPD8-F1
#
_entry.id   AF-A0A1L3GPD8-F1
#
_cell.length_a   1.000
_cell.length_b   1.000
_cell.length_c   1.000
_cell.angle_alpha   90.00
_cell.angle_beta   90.00
_cell.angle_gamma   90.00
#
_symmetry.space_group_name_H-M   'P 1'
#
loop_
_entity.id
_entity.type
_entity.pdbx_description
1 polymer ?
#
loop_
_entity_poly.entity_id
_entity_poly.type
_entity_poly.pdbx_seq_one_letter_code
_entity_poly.pdbx_strand_id
1 'polypeptide(L)'
;MLCVVGFLLLLGCGWQDASAQEAPDAKEVLVIHSYHSGLKWTDDIHNAINQQFSISKTPVHLQVEYLDAKRYGIKAFAEQTARLLELKLAIRSYDLVLVSDDHAFQFVRNHRNGLFANIPIVFCGVNQFRPAMIEGLTAITGVEESPGFAETIELAMRLHAGTTEIVVINRTRHLTGEITKRVLDEVVSRFNSRVRFRFWSDLPWGELQNRLTELNPGQLVLLTDVIEDEDLGVLSFEESCQRIRQFCSVPLYGVWDFFLGQGIVGGKLLSGSDQGRLAAELAQRILNGESADAIPIVDQDIGKFRFDDKELRRFSIRHSALPAGSQIIKRDLPVYAIPKAKFLKVLFLLAGLALGGLFLLKNVYSRYRAEKALRETEAHFRGYFDLNLVGMITMSASGKWLEVNDRFCEMIKYSREELQRKSWIDVTHPDDLTESYEKFEALCAGEIDRFTQDKRYVCKDGALIHVELSTRALRQPDGRINRLVSIVQDITKRKAAEADLRLDEARLEALVALNQMGESSVEDIIDFIVSSVISLTKSKIGYLAFVNEAAGTLIKHGWTRGALQECTMEKSSAGYSIEKAGLWAEVVRHKKPIIINNYAYPQLVKKGIPEGHTSIERFMGVPLLDQDKVVAIIGVGNKAGKYDDADVRQLNLLGQGLVRLLESKRAEQGLLESQQKYKRLFRQFQALLDGIPDAIFLLTPDMNIVWGNEGAARHLGVHVKALPGESCCSLWTGQAETCPDCPVARCFESGKAEEQPLAYPDGKIWGVKAFPLKNAMGEVENVIKMAVDITEKVKLRDEAERSARLASLGELAAGVAHEINNPNGVLLLNSKILADFFTEALPELSNFLQKQGIESLAGLDASEMDTEIPQMLTDMQDSSKRINGIVKDLKRFVQSESTPFFSPVDLNEVVEMAVRLTGSTLKKFAPGFEVCHGADLPRVKGIFQQLEQVTINLVVNACQSFGDKKGNIFVSTYFDEALRSCILEVRDEGKGIDPKVLPHIAEPFFTTKRQNGGTGLGLSVSARIVREHGGKLDFFSLPGQGTTVRLALPALDEGEVL
;
A
#
# COMPACT_ATOMS: atom_id res chain seq x y z
N MET A 1 -33.23 39.78 20.58
CA MET A 1 -34.38 38.86 20.47
C MET A 1 -35.17 39.19 19.21
N LEU A 2 -34.54 39.05 18.02
CA LEU A 2 -35.18 39.15 16.70
C LEU A 2 -34.29 38.59 15.56
N CYS A 3 -32.98 38.41 15.78
CA CYS A 3 -32.11 37.73 14.80
C CYS A 3 -31.89 36.22 15.03
N VAL A 4 -32.42 35.64 16.12
CA VAL A 4 -32.32 34.19 16.40
C VAL A 4 -33.50 33.41 15.82
N VAL A 5 -34.58 34.09 15.43
CA VAL A 5 -35.76 33.47 14.80
C VAL A 5 -35.58 33.32 13.28
N GLY A 6 -34.73 34.13 12.64
CA GLY A 6 -34.48 34.06 11.19
C GLY A 6 -33.56 32.92 10.74
N PHE A 7 -32.69 32.40 11.63
CA PHE A 7 -31.73 31.35 11.27
C PHE A 7 -32.27 29.92 11.48
N LEU A 8 -33.36 29.77 12.25
CA LEU A 8 -34.05 28.48 12.44
C LEU A 8 -35.17 28.23 11.42
N LEU A 9 -35.58 29.25 10.65
CA LEU A 9 -36.60 29.12 9.60
C LEU A 9 -36.04 28.75 8.21
N LEU A 10 -34.72 28.78 8.01
CA LEU A 10 -34.07 28.34 6.77
C LEU A 10 -33.63 26.86 6.77
N LEU A 11 -33.82 26.15 7.89
CA LEU A 11 -33.62 24.70 8.01
C LEU A 11 -34.94 23.90 8.02
N GLY A 12 -36.09 24.57 7.82
CA GLY A 12 -37.42 23.98 7.97
C GLY A 12 -38.33 24.04 6.73
N CYS A 13 -37.84 24.45 5.55
CA CYS A 13 -38.63 24.52 4.33
C CYS A 13 -37.84 23.96 3.15
N GLY A 14 -37.79 22.63 3.10
CA GLY A 14 -37.22 21.86 1.99
C GLY A 14 -37.58 20.38 2.06
N TRP A 15 -38.63 20.02 2.80
CA TRP A 15 -39.33 18.73 2.66
C TRP A 15 -40.68 19.06 2.03
N GLN A 16 -40.64 19.42 0.75
CA GLN A 16 -41.75 19.04 -0.12
C GLN A 16 -41.55 17.56 -0.40
N ASP A 17 -42.62 16.79 -0.30
CA ASP A 17 -42.72 15.47 -0.90
C ASP A 17 -42.25 15.55 -2.36
N ALA A 18 -40.96 15.33 -2.58
CA ALA A 18 -40.53 14.67 -3.78
C ALA A 18 -41.19 13.30 -3.66
N SER A 19 -42.35 13.17 -4.32
CA SER A 19 -42.85 11.88 -4.75
C SER A 19 -41.65 11.01 -5.05
N ALA A 20 -41.56 9.84 -4.44
CA ALA A 20 -40.62 8.82 -4.84
C ALA A 20 -40.81 8.58 -6.36
N GLN A 21 -40.10 9.35 -7.18
CA GLN A 21 -39.61 8.84 -8.43
C GLN A 21 -38.62 7.79 -7.96
N GLU A 22 -39.06 6.53 -8.07
CA GLU A 22 -38.23 5.36 -7.94
C GLU A 22 -36.84 5.72 -8.48
N ALA A 23 -35.82 5.64 -7.63
CA ALA A 23 -34.46 5.72 -8.12
C ALA A 23 -34.37 4.70 -9.26
N PRO A 24 -33.95 5.08 -10.47
CA PRO A 24 -33.95 4.16 -11.60
C PRO A 24 -33.18 2.91 -11.19
N ASP A 25 -33.82 1.75 -11.34
CA ASP A 25 -33.22 0.46 -10.99
C ASP A 25 -31.81 0.39 -11.56
N ALA A 26 -30.85 0.05 -10.70
CA ALA A 26 -29.46 -0.08 -11.09
C ALA A 26 -29.33 -1.15 -12.18
N LYS A 27 -28.67 -0.80 -13.28
CA LYS A 27 -28.49 -1.69 -14.42
C LYS A 27 -27.28 -2.60 -14.21
N GLU A 28 -27.44 -3.88 -14.49
CA GLU A 28 -26.43 -4.90 -14.29
C GLU A 28 -25.72 -5.18 -15.61
N VAL A 29 -24.41 -4.91 -15.68
CA VAL A 29 -23.61 -5.07 -16.89
C VAL A 29 -22.47 -6.06 -16.65
N LEU A 30 -22.39 -7.08 -17.49
CA LEU A 30 -21.30 -8.04 -17.49
C LEU A 30 -20.22 -7.60 -18.48
N VAL A 31 -19.01 -7.38 -18.00
CA VAL A 31 -17.83 -7.07 -18.82
C VAL A 31 -16.96 -8.32 -18.94
N ILE A 32 -16.73 -8.79 -20.17
CA ILE A 32 -15.86 -9.94 -20.45
C ILE A 32 -14.63 -9.45 -21.22
N HIS A 33 -13.48 -9.49 -20.57
CA HIS A 33 -12.21 -9.12 -21.18
C HIS A 33 -11.49 -10.34 -21.76
N SER A 34 -10.95 -10.20 -22.97
CA SER A 34 -10.14 -11.25 -23.61
C SER A 34 -8.88 -11.61 -22.82
N TYR A 35 -8.29 -10.62 -22.13
CA TYR A 35 -6.98 -10.76 -21.48
C TYR A 35 -7.04 -10.32 -20.02
N HIS A 36 -6.12 -10.83 -19.21
CA HIS A 36 -6.00 -10.58 -17.77
C HIS A 36 -5.90 -9.10 -17.36
N SER A 37 -6.35 -8.82 -16.12
CA SER A 37 -6.08 -7.57 -15.42
C SER A 37 -4.58 -7.34 -15.21
N GLY A 38 -4.11 -6.11 -15.38
CA GLY A 38 -2.69 -5.75 -15.32
C GLY A 38 -2.03 -5.68 -16.69
N LEU A 39 -2.71 -6.13 -17.76
CA LEU A 39 -2.31 -5.82 -19.13
C LEU A 39 -2.81 -4.41 -19.46
N LYS A 40 -1.89 -3.48 -19.76
CA LYS A 40 -2.20 -2.06 -20.00
C LYS A 40 -3.37 -1.83 -20.96
N TRP A 41 -3.46 -2.59 -22.06
CA TRP A 41 -4.59 -2.51 -23.00
C TRP A 41 -5.94 -2.80 -22.34
N THR A 42 -6.04 -3.93 -21.62
CA THR A 42 -7.24 -4.32 -20.87
C THR A 42 -7.58 -3.28 -19.81
N ASP A 43 -6.60 -2.82 -19.04
CA ASP A 43 -6.81 -1.87 -17.96
C ASP A 43 -7.27 -0.50 -18.48
N ASP A 44 -6.69 -0.03 -19.60
CA ASP A 44 -7.08 1.23 -20.23
C ASP A 44 -8.53 1.18 -20.75
N ILE A 45 -8.96 0.05 -21.34
CA ILE A 45 -10.35 -0.19 -21.75
C ILE A 45 -11.26 -0.20 -20.51
N HIS A 46 -10.92 -1.01 -19.50
CA HIS A 46 -11.71 -1.21 -18.30
C HIS A 46 -11.91 0.10 -17.52
N ASN A 47 -10.84 0.86 -17.33
CA ASN A 47 -10.88 2.16 -16.63
C ASN A 47 -11.73 3.18 -17.39
N ALA A 48 -11.67 3.20 -18.73
CA ALA A 48 -12.50 4.09 -19.53
C ALA A 48 -13.99 3.71 -19.45
N ILE A 49 -14.31 2.42 -19.44
CA ILE A 49 -15.69 1.92 -19.21
C ILE A 49 -16.20 2.37 -17.84
N ASN A 50 -15.43 2.12 -16.77
CA ASN A 50 -15.78 2.54 -15.40
C ASN A 50 -15.99 4.05 -15.30
N GLN A 51 -15.06 4.84 -15.87
CA GLN A 51 -15.15 6.30 -15.84
C GLN A 51 -16.42 6.79 -16.53
N GLN A 52 -16.75 6.23 -17.70
CA GLN A 52 -17.92 6.62 -18.48
C GLN A 52 -19.23 6.28 -17.74
N PHE A 53 -19.30 5.12 -17.08
CA PHE A 53 -20.48 4.77 -16.29
C PHE A 53 -20.58 5.57 -14.97
N SER A 54 -19.46 5.97 -14.36
CA SER A 54 -19.47 6.78 -13.12
C SER A 54 -20.09 8.17 -13.28
N ILE A 55 -20.08 8.70 -14.51
CA ILE A 55 -20.68 10.00 -14.85
C ILE A 55 -22.07 9.86 -15.48
N SER A 56 -22.57 8.64 -15.61
CA SER A 56 -23.90 8.36 -16.14
C SER A 56 -24.99 8.73 -15.14
N LYS A 57 -26.17 9.11 -15.67
CA LYS A 57 -27.37 9.36 -14.86
C LYS A 57 -28.05 8.07 -14.39
N THR A 58 -27.80 6.96 -15.07
CA THR A 58 -28.32 5.64 -14.74
C THR A 58 -27.28 4.93 -13.87
N PRO A 59 -27.61 4.49 -12.64
CA PRO A 59 -26.70 3.69 -11.83
C PRO A 59 -26.38 2.38 -12.56
N VAL A 60 -25.10 2.06 -12.73
CA VAL A 60 -24.64 0.82 -13.40
C VAL A 60 -23.73 0.05 -12.45
N HIS A 61 -24.03 -1.23 -12.26
CA HIS A 61 -23.16 -2.18 -11.56
C HIS A 61 -22.40 -3.01 -12.59
N LEU A 62 -21.07 -2.99 -12.49
CA LEU A 62 -20.21 -3.80 -13.36
C LEU A 62 -19.80 -5.08 -12.66
N GLN A 63 -19.99 -6.20 -13.35
CA GLN A 63 -19.32 -7.45 -13.03
C GLN A 63 -18.29 -7.73 -14.11
N VAL A 64 -17.08 -8.16 -13.72
CA VAL A 64 -15.95 -8.29 -14.64
C VAL A 64 -15.45 -9.72 -14.64
N GLU A 65 -15.25 -10.28 -15.82
CA GLU A 65 -14.68 -11.60 -16.03
C GLU A 65 -13.53 -11.51 -17.04
N TYR A 66 -12.44 -12.22 -16.76
CA TYR A 66 -11.25 -12.22 -17.59
C TYR A 66 -11.05 -13.64 -18.18
N LEU A 67 -10.91 -13.73 -19.50
CA LEU A 67 -10.65 -15.01 -20.18
C LEU A 67 -9.17 -15.42 -20.16
N ASP A 68 -8.27 -14.51 -19.77
CA ASP A 68 -6.83 -14.72 -19.68
C ASP A 68 -6.19 -15.36 -20.93
N ALA A 69 -6.74 -15.08 -22.11
CA ALA A 69 -6.43 -15.82 -23.33
C ALA A 69 -4.94 -15.72 -23.74
N LYS A 70 -4.28 -14.59 -23.44
CA LYS A 70 -2.83 -14.39 -23.69
C LYS A 70 -1.90 -15.10 -22.70
N ARG A 71 -2.39 -15.52 -21.52
CA ARG A 71 -1.60 -16.27 -20.53
C ARG A 71 -1.72 -17.77 -20.73
N TYR A 72 -2.94 -18.27 -20.96
CA TYR A 72 -3.23 -19.70 -20.91
C TYR A 72 -3.76 -20.29 -22.23
N GLY A 73 -4.12 -19.46 -23.20
CA GLY A 73 -4.82 -19.89 -24.42
C GLY A 73 -6.28 -20.27 -24.15
N ILE A 74 -7.17 -19.98 -25.11
CA ILE A 74 -8.61 -20.10 -24.86
C ILE A 74 -9.14 -21.54 -24.91
N LYS A 75 -8.51 -22.44 -25.67
CA LYS A 75 -9.08 -23.77 -25.93
C LYS A 75 -9.18 -24.64 -24.67
N ALA A 76 -8.26 -24.51 -23.71
CA ALA A 76 -8.27 -25.33 -22.50
C ALA A 76 -9.25 -24.81 -21.43
N PHE A 77 -9.54 -23.51 -21.42
CA PHE A 77 -10.32 -22.87 -20.34
C PHE A 77 -11.73 -22.43 -20.76
N ALA A 78 -12.00 -22.26 -22.06
CA ALA A 78 -13.27 -21.70 -22.53
C ALA A 78 -14.51 -22.49 -22.05
N GLU A 79 -14.45 -23.83 -22.06
CA GLU A 79 -15.59 -24.65 -21.60
C GLU A 79 -15.83 -24.53 -20.10
N GLN A 80 -14.76 -24.43 -19.29
CA GLN A 80 -14.89 -24.24 -17.84
C GLN A 80 -15.38 -22.83 -17.51
N THR A 81 -14.90 -21.81 -18.22
CA THR A 81 -15.40 -20.44 -18.09
C THR A 81 -16.87 -20.35 -18.51
N ALA A 82 -17.28 -21.04 -19.58
CA ALA A 82 -18.68 -21.13 -19.98
C ALA A 82 -19.54 -21.77 -18.90
N ARG A 83 -19.09 -22.87 -18.29
CA ARG A 83 -19.81 -23.53 -17.20
C ARG A 83 -19.90 -22.67 -15.93
N LEU A 84 -18.84 -21.94 -15.59
CA LEU A 84 -18.85 -20.98 -14.49
C LEU A 84 -19.84 -19.83 -14.76
N LEU A 85 -19.84 -19.29 -15.98
CA LEU A 85 -20.77 -18.26 -16.40
C LEU A 85 -22.22 -18.75 -16.42
N GLU A 86 -22.46 -19.99 -16.81
CA GLU A 86 -23.78 -20.64 -16.74
C GLU A 86 -24.32 -20.63 -15.32
N LEU A 87 -23.51 -21.03 -14.34
CA LEU A 87 -23.87 -20.98 -12.93
C LEU A 87 -24.13 -19.55 -12.44
N LYS A 88 -23.32 -18.58 -12.86
CA LYS A 88 -23.51 -17.17 -12.50
C LYS A 88 -24.79 -16.58 -13.11
N LEU A 89 -25.06 -16.88 -14.38
CA LEU A 89 -26.25 -16.45 -15.12
C LEU A 89 -27.54 -17.10 -14.62
N ALA A 90 -27.45 -18.30 -14.03
CA ALA A 90 -28.58 -18.94 -13.36
C ALA A 90 -29.02 -18.21 -12.07
N ILE A 91 -28.09 -17.49 -11.43
CA ILE A 91 -28.33 -16.77 -10.17
C ILE A 91 -28.64 -15.29 -10.42
N ARG A 92 -28.06 -14.70 -11.48
CA ARG A 92 -28.14 -13.26 -11.77
C ARG A 92 -28.39 -13.01 -13.25
N SER A 93 -29.30 -12.09 -13.55
CA SER A 93 -29.52 -11.59 -14.92
C SER A 93 -28.74 -10.30 -15.16
N TYR A 94 -28.35 -10.06 -16.42
CA TYR A 94 -27.67 -8.85 -16.84
C TYR A 94 -28.48 -8.14 -17.93
N ASP A 95 -28.53 -6.82 -17.87
CA ASP A 95 -29.18 -5.97 -18.87
C ASP A 95 -28.34 -5.86 -20.16
N LEU A 96 -27.01 -6.03 -20.07
CA LEU A 96 -26.08 -5.88 -21.19
C LEU A 96 -24.77 -6.64 -20.95
N VAL A 97 -24.17 -7.15 -22.02
CA VAL A 97 -22.81 -7.73 -22.01
C VAL A 97 -21.87 -6.84 -22.82
N LEU A 98 -20.77 -6.41 -22.22
CA LEU A 98 -19.69 -5.70 -22.91
C LEU A 98 -18.49 -6.63 -23.07
N VAL A 99 -17.98 -6.79 -24.28
CA VAL A 99 -16.83 -7.65 -24.56
C VAL A 99 -15.65 -6.87 -25.12
N SER A 100 -14.43 -7.16 -24.63
CA SER A 100 -13.21 -6.57 -25.19
C SER A 100 -12.39 -7.61 -25.95
N ASP A 101 -11.98 -7.25 -27.17
CA ASP A 101 -11.13 -7.96 -28.10
C ASP A 101 -11.67 -9.28 -28.68
N ASP A 102 -10.93 -9.81 -29.66
CA ASP A 102 -11.34 -10.92 -30.53
C ASP A 102 -11.78 -12.19 -29.77
N HIS A 103 -11.09 -12.48 -28.66
CA HIS A 103 -11.26 -13.71 -27.91
C HIS A 103 -12.57 -13.73 -27.11
N ALA A 104 -12.90 -12.62 -26.43
CA ALA A 104 -14.17 -12.44 -25.72
C ALA A 104 -15.34 -12.35 -26.70
N PHE A 105 -15.16 -11.65 -27.82
CA PHE A 105 -16.17 -11.59 -28.87
C PHE A 105 -16.45 -12.97 -29.46
N GLN A 106 -15.42 -13.76 -29.79
CA GLN A 106 -15.58 -15.13 -30.27
C GLN A 106 -16.25 -16.03 -29.22
N PHE A 107 -15.86 -15.90 -27.95
CA PHE A 107 -16.46 -16.66 -26.86
C PHE A 107 -17.96 -16.40 -26.72
N VAL A 108 -18.38 -15.14 -26.69
CA VAL A 108 -19.79 -14.76 -26.60
C VAL A 108 -20.56 -15.17 -27.86
N ARG A 109 -19.94 -15.07 -29.03
CA ARG A 109 -20.56 -15.53 -30.29
C ARG A 109 -20.84 -17.03 -30.28
N ASN A 110 -19.88 -17.84 -29.84
CA ASN A 110 -20.03 -19.30 -29.77
C ASN A 110 -21.12 -19.72 -28.78
N HIS A 111 -21.38 -18.91 -27.75
CA HIS A 111 -22.40 -19.16 -26.73
C HIS A 111 -23.65 -18.27 -26.89
N ARG A 112 -23.84 -17.64 -28.05
CA ARG A 112 -24.91 -16.65 -28.28
C ARG A 112 -26.31 -17.24 -28.07
N ASN A 113 -26.56 -18.43 -28.60
CA ASN A 113 -27.88 -19.09 -28.55
C ASN A 113 -28.17 -19.80 -27.21
N GLY A 114 -27.18 -19.86 -26.31
CA GLY A 114 -27.30 -20.48 -24.98
C GLY A 114 -27.21 -19.44 -23.87
N LEU A 115 -25.99 -19.20 -23.39
CA LEU A 115 -25.69 -18.33 -22.23
C LEU A 115 -26.17 -16.90 -22.41
N PHE A 116 -26.04 -16.35 -23.62
CA PHE A 116 -26.31 -14.94 -23.90
C PHE A 116 -27.56 -14.73 -24.74
N ALA A 117 -28.52 -15.68 -24.68
CA ALA A 117 -29.76 -15.56 -25.41
C ALA A 117 -30.51 -14.29 -24.98
N ASN A 118 -30.89 -13.45 -25.96
CA ASN A 118 -31.65 -12.20 -25.76
C ASN A 118 -30.96 -11.07 -24.97
N ILE A 119 -29.70 -11.21 -24.56
CA ILE A 119 -28.96 -10.12 -23.89
C ILE A 119 -28.25 -9.24 -24.95
N PRO A 120 -28.41 -7.91 -24.96
CA PRO A 120 -27.66 -7.03 -25.86
C PRO A 120 -26.15 -7.15 -25.64
N ILE A 121 -25.37 -7.19 -26.73
CA ILE A 121 -23.91 -7.26 -26.67
C ILE A 121 -23.29 -6.01 -27.30
N VAL A 122 -22.32 -5.41 -26.60
CA VAL A 122 -21.46 -4.35 -27.12
C VAL A 122 -20.02 -4.85 -27.15
N PHE A 123 -19.41 -4.92 -28.32
CA PHE A 123 -17.98 -5.27 -28.44
C PHE A 123 -17.09 -4.04 -28.62
N CYS A 124 -15.82 -4.15 -28.24
CA CYS A 124 -14.75 -3.22 -28.60
C CYS A 124 -13.43 -3.97 -28.81
N GLY A 125 -12.47 -3.38 -29.53
CA GLY A 125 -11.16 -4.04 -29.76
C GLY A 125 -11.22 -5.26 -30.68
N VAL A 126 -12.29 -5.44 -31.46
CA VAL A 126 -12.40 -6.55 -32.42
C VAL A 126 -11.75 -6.15 -33.74
N ASN A 127 -10.73 -6.89 -34.17
CA ASN A 127 -9.93 -6.56 -35.34
C ASN A 127 -10.63 -6.95 -36.66
N GLN A 128 -10.68 -6.03 -37.63
CA GLN A 128 -11.30 -6.23 -38.95
C GLN A 128 -12.70 -6.85 -38.85
N PHE A 129 -13.61 -6.14 -38.21
CA PHE A 129 -14.98 -6.59 -38.11
C PHE A 129 -15.59 -6.73 -39.51
N ARG A 130 -16.20 -7.88 -39.81
CA ARG A 130 -16.94 -8.09 -41.07
C ARG A 130 -18.40 -8.33 -40.74
N PRO A 131 -19.37 -7.75 -41.47
CA PRO A 131 -20.80 -8.00 -41.22
C PRO A 131 -21.16 -9.50 -41.18
N ALA A 132 -20.47 -10.33 -41.97
CA ALA A 132 -20.59 -11.78 -41.95
C ALA A 132 -20.30 -12.44 -40.58
N MET A 133 -19.53 -11.79 -39.70
CA MET A 133 -19.19 -12.32 -38.38
C MET A 133 -20.36 -12.36 -37.39
N ILE A 134 -21.40 -11.56 -37.65
CA ILE A 134 -22.66 -11.52 -36.86
C ILE A 134 -23.87 -11.88 -37.73
N GLU A 135 -23.65 -12.40 -38.94
CA GLU A 135 -24.73 -12.78 -39.83
C GLU A 135 -25.59 -13.87 -39.17
N GLY A 136 -26.89 -13.61 -39.04
CA GLY A 136 -27.82 -14.48 -38.31
C GLY A 136 -27.88 -14.28 -36.79
N LEU A 137 -27.12 -13.31 -36.24
CA LEU A 137 -27.17 -12.92 -34.82
C LEU A 137 -27.80 -11.52 -34.69
N THR A 138 -28.72 -11.34 -33.75
CA THR A 138 -29.38 -10.06 -33.45
C THR A 138 -28.85 -9.45 -32.16
N ALA A 139 -29.18 -8.19 -31.89
CA ALA A 139 -28.84 -7.40 -30.70
C ALA A 139 -27.33 -7.33 -30.39
N ILE A 140 -26.50 -7.12 -31.43
CA ILE A 140 -25.05 -6.92 -31.31
C ILE A 140 -24.67 -5.61 -31.97
N THR A 141 -23.97 -4.74 -31.24
CA THR A 141 -23.31 -3.54 -31.78
C THR A 141 -21.90 -3.44 -31.20
N GLY A 142 -21.11 -2.45 -31.61
CA GLY A 142 -19.77 -2.29 -31.07
C GLY A 142 -18.90 -1.28 -31.78
N VAL A 143 -17.64 -1.28 -31.35
CA VAL A 143 -16.58 -0.43 -31.87
C VAL A 143 -15.54 -1.33 -32.53
N GLU A 144 -15.34 -1.17 -33.84
CA GLU A 144 -14.33 -1.91 -34.57
C GLU A 144 -12.92 -1.44 -34.17
N GLU A 145 -11.99 -2.38 -34.06
CA GLU A 145 -10.57 -2.10 -34.00
C GLU A 145 -10.02 -1.99 -35.42
N SER A 146 -9.78 -0.75 -35.85
CA SER A 146 -9.09 -0.46 -37.11
C SER A 146 -7.76 0.24 -36.83
N PRO A 147 -6.66 -0.52 -36.59
CA PRO A 147 -5.35 0.07 -36.37
C PRO A 147 -4.86 0.81 -37.62
N GLY A 148 -4.30 2.01 -37.44
CA GLY A 148 -3.86 2.89 -38.53
C GLY A 148 -2.54 2.47 -39.19
N PHE A 149 -2.44 1.22 -39.68
CA PHE A 149 -1.24 0.67 -40.31
C PHE A 149 -0.84 1.45 -41.57
N ALA A 150 -1.78 1.67 -42.48
CA ALA A 150 -1.50 2.34 -43.76
C ALA A 150 -1.00 3.77 -43.56
N GLU A 151 -1.65 4.53 -42.68
CA GLU A 151 -1.30 5.91 -42.38
C GLU A 151 0.01 6.01 -41.60
N THR A 152 0.28 5.06 -40.70
CA THR A 152 1.55 5.00 -39.98
C THR A 152 2.70 4.68 -40.93
N ILE A 153 2.54 3.72 -41.85
CA ILE A 153 3.55 3.37 -42.85
C ILE A 153 3.80 4.54 -43.81
N GLU A 154 2.75 5.14 -44.37
CA GLU A 154 2.87 6.30 -45.27
C GLU A 154 3.56 7.48 -44.55
N LEU A 155 3.19 7.74 -43.29
CA LEU A 155 3.83 8.77 -42.49
C LEU A 155 5.31 8.45 -42.24
N ALA A 156 5.63 7.23 -41.83
CA ALA A 156 7.01 6.82 -41.54
C ALA A 156 7.89 6.97 -42.78
N MET A 157 7.39 6.58 -43.96
CA MET A 157 8.08 6.79 -45.24
C MET A 157 8.23 8.28 -45.60
N ARG A 158 7.24 9.11 -45.27
CA ARG A 158 7.32 10.57 -45.49
C ARG A 158 8.35 11.24 -44.58
N LEU A 159 8.42 10.84 -43.31
CA LEU A 159 9.38 11.36 -42.34
C LEU A 159 10.80 10.84 -42.63
N HIS A 160 10.91 9.66 -43.23
CA HIS A 160 12.16 9.00 -43.60
C HIS A 160 12.19 8.70 -45.10
N ALA A 161 12.31 9.73 -45.94
CA ALA A 161 12.22 9.60 -47.40
C ALA A 161 13.25 8.64 -48.05
N GLY A 162 14.28 8.20 -47.34
CA GLY A 162 15.27 7.21 -47.77
C GLY A 162 14.97 5.76 -47.36
N THR A 163 13.76 5.46 -46.87
CA THR A 163 13.42 4.09 -46.44
C THR A 163 13.39 3.11 -47.61
N THR A 164 14.18 2.04 -47.49
CA THR A 164 14.30 0.96 -48.49
C THR A 164 13.63 -0.33 -48.02
N GLU A 165 13.56 -0.55 -46.69
CA GLU A 165 12.96 -1.74 -46.10
C GLU A 165 12.27 -1.42 -44.76
N ILE A 166 11.11 -2.03 -44.52
CA ILE A 166 10.39 -2.00 -43.23
C ILE A 166 10.41 -3.42 -42.66
N VAL A 167 11.00 -3.56 -41.49
CA VAL A 167 11.04 -4.79 -40.72
C VAL A 167 9.84 -4.83 -39.79
N VAL A 168 9.00 -5.84 -39.92
CA VAL A 168 7.82 -6.04 -39.09
C VAL A 168 8.15 -7.06 -38.02
N ILE A 169 8.03 -6.67 -36.75
CA ILE A 169 8.14 -7.58 -35.61
C ILE A 169 6.71 -7.91 -35.16
N ASN A 170 6.38 -9.19 -35.25
CA ASN A 170 5.04 -9.69 -34.96
C ASN A 170 5.10 -11.09 -34.34
N ARG A 171 3.96 -11.53 -33.82
CA ARG A 171 3.78 -12.87 -33.28
C ARG A 171 2.58 -13.52 -33.96
N THR A 172 2.71 -14.74 -34.46
CA THR A 172 1.64 -15.39 -35.25
C THR A 172 1.10 -16.66 -34.60
N ARG A 173 1.72 -17.13 -33.51
CA ARG A 173 1.23 -18.28 -32.75
C ARG A 173 -0.08 -18.04 -31.95
N HIS A 174 -0.59 -16.80 -31.93
CA HIS A 174 -1.82 -16.41 -31.23
C HIS A 174 -2.86 -15.83 -32.21
N LEU A 175 -4.15 -15.99 -31.89
CA LEU A 175 -5.25 -15.56 -32.76
C LEU A 175 -5.18 -14.08 -33.14
N THR A 176 -5.03 -13.17 -32.16
CA THR A 176 -4.96 -11.72 -32.42
C THR A 176 -3.73 -11.35 -33.27
N GLY A 177 -2.59 -11.99 -33.04
CA GLY A 177 -1.38 -11.76 -33.82
C GLY A 177 -1.47 -12.28 -35.26
N GLU A 178 -2.14 -13.43 -35.46
CA GLU A 178 -2.46 -13.97 -36.77
C GLU A 178 -3.44 -13.06 -37.55
N ILE A 179 -4.49 -12.57 -36.87
CA ILE A 179 -5.43 -11.59 -37.45
C ILE A 179 -4.68 -10.32 -37.84
N THR A 180 -3.89 -9.76 -36.92
CA THR A 180 -3.06 -8.58 -37.16
C THR A 180 -2.15 -8.76 -38.37
N LYS A 181 -1.52 -9.93 -38.51
CA LYS A 181 -0.71 -10.25 -39.68
C LYS A 181 -1.53 -10.24 -40.97
N ARG A 182 -2.73 -10.84 -40.99
CA ARG A 182 -3.61 -10.82 -42.18
C ARG A 182 -3.99 -9.39 -42.56
N VAL A 183 -4.35 -8.55 -41.58
CA VAL A 183 -4.63 -7.11 -41.80
C VAL A 183 -3.42 -6.43 -42.43
N LEU A 184 -2.24 -6.66 -41.86
CA LEU A 184 -1.01 -6.04 -42.33
C LEU A 184 -0.61 -6.53 -43.72
N ASP A 185 -0.77 -7.82 -44.04
CA ASP A 185 -0.47 -8.37 -45.37
C ASP A 185 -1.36 -7.71 -46.47
N GLU A 186 -2.64 -7.43 -46.17
CA GLU A 186 -3.52 -6.66 -47.06
C GLU A 186 -3.02 -5.21 -47.27
N VAL A 187 -2.56 -4.55 -46.20
CA VAL A 187 -2.01 -3.19 -46.26
C VAL A 187 -0.68 -3.17 -47.03
N VAL A 188 0.23 -4.10 -46.74
CA VAL A 188 1.57 -4.22 -47.33
C VAL A 188 1.50 -4.34 -48.84
N SER A 189 0.49 -5.03 -49.38
CA SER A 189 0.26 -5.13 -50.83
C SER A 189 0.20 -3.77 -51.54
N ARG A 190 -0.28 -2.71 -50.85
CA ARG A 190 -0.38 -1.34 -51.38
C ARG A 190 0.97 -0.61 -51.44
N PHE A 191 1.97 -1.09 -50.70
CA PHE A 191 3.28 -0.43 -50.53
C PHE A 191 4.45 -1.20 -51.14
N ASN A 192 4.25 -2.46 -51.55
CA ASN A 192 5.30 -3.35 -52.08
C ASN A 192 6.06 -2.77 -53.30
N SER A 193 5.47 -1.86 -54.07
CA SER A 193 6.16 -1.18 -55.18
C SER A 193 7.11 -0.06 -54.73
N ARG A 194 7.00 0.40 -53.48
CA ARG A 194 7.75 1.56 -52.94
C ARG A 194 8.78 1.17 -51.87
N VAL A 195 8.55 0.09 -51.12
CA VAL A 195 9.42 -0.34 -50.01
C VAL A 195 9.36 -1.87 -49.85
N ARG A 196 10.47 -2.48 -49.44
CA ARG A 196 10.52 -3.92 -49.14
C ARG A 196 10.02 -4.18 -47.72
N PHE A 197 9.19 -5.21 -47.53
CA PHE A 197 8.80 -5.66 -46.19
C PHE A 197 9.51 -6.96 -45.81
N ARG A 198 9.99 -7.03 -44.56
CA ARG A 198 10.59 -8.24 -43.99
C ARG A 198 9.91 -8.57 -42.67
N PHE A 199 9.35 -9.77 -42.55
CA PHE A 199 8.64 -10.21 -41.35
C PHE A 199 9.56 -11.04 -40.45
N TRP A 200 9.66 -10.63 -39.20
CA TRP A 200 10.32 -11.35 -38.12
C TRP A 200 9.23 -11.85 -37.16
N SER A 201 8.63 -12.98 -37.53
CA SER A 201 7.52 -13.60 -36.79
C SER A 201 8.05 -14.66 -35.83
N ASP A 202 7.63 -14.58 -34.57
CA ASP A 202 7.88 -15.62 -33.54
C ASP A 202 9.37 -15.99 -33.38
N LEU A 203 10.28 -15.02 -33.57
CA LEU A 203 11.71 -15.20 -33.35
C LEU A 203 12.03 -15.26 -31.85
N PRO A 204 12.91 -16.18 -31.41
CA PRO A 204 13.39 -16.18 -30.03
C PRO A 204 14.19 -14.90 -29.73
N TRP A 205 14.14 -14.45 -28.46
CA TRP A 205 14.75 -13.18 -28.05
C TRP A 205 16.24 -13.07 -28.41
N GLY A 206 17.04 -14.11 -28.18
CA GLY A 206 18.48 -14.08 -28.48
C GLY A 206 18.78 -13.85 -29.97
N GLU A 207 17.99 -14.45 -30.85
CA GLU A 207 18.09 -14.23 -32.30
C GLU A 207 17.60 -12.84 -32.71
N LEU A 208 16.47 -12.40 -32.15
CA LEU A 208 15.92 -11.06 -32.42
C LEU A 208 16.88 -9.96 -31.99
N GLN A 209 17.51 -10.09 -30.82
CA GLN A 209 18.50 -9.14 -30.31
C GLN A 209 19.68 -8.98 -31.28
N ASN A 210 20.24 -10.09 -31.79
CA ASN A 210 21.34 -10.06 -32.75
C ASN A 210 20.92 -9.39 -34.07
N ARG A 211 19.71 -9.67 -34.56
CA ARG A 211 19.23 -9.05 -35.80
C ARG A 211 18.94 -7.55 -35.66
N LEU A 212 18.49 -7.10 -34.48
CA LEU A 212 18.22 -5.69 -34.20
C LEU A 212 19.48 -4.82 -34.26
N THR A 213 20.62 -5.34 -33.79
CA THR A 213 21.90 -4.61 -33.80
C THR A 213 22.51 -4.49 -35.21
N GLU A 214 22.12 -5.37 -36.13
CA GLU A 214 22.57 -5.38 -37.53
C GLU A 214 21.76 -4.44 -38.45
N LEU A 215 20.74 -3.75 -37.93
CA LEU A 215 19.91 -2.83 -38.72
C LEU A 215 20.71 -1.60 -39.18
N ASN A 216 20.57 -1.28 -40.46
CA ASN A 216 21.29 -0.24 -41.18
C ASN A 216 20.42 1.01 -41.43
N PRO A 217 21.04 2.19 -41.65
CA PRO A 217 20.33 3.39 -42.08
C PRO A 217 19.49 3.13 -43.35
N GLY A 218 18.22 3.59 -43.35
CA GLY A 218 17.27 3.31 -44.43
C GLY A 218 16.35 2.11 -44.17
N GLN A 219 16.53 1.40 -43.05
CA GLN A 219 15.55 0.44 -42.53
C GLN A 219 14.71 1.11 -41.43
N LEU A 220 13.45 0.68 -41.29
CA LEU A 220 12.56 1.05 -40.18
C LEU A 220 12.00 -0.20 -39.53
N VAL A 221 11.60 -0.12 -38.26
CA VAL A 221 10.92 -1.23 -37.59
C VAL A 221 9.47 -0.85 -37.31
N LEU A 222 8.54 -1.74 -37.63
CA LEU A 222 7.13 -1.66 -37.24
C LEU A 222 6.85 -2.75 -36.20
N LEU A 223 6.58 -2.33 -34.96
CA LEU A 223 6.24 -3.21 -33.86
C LEU A 223 4.72 -3.41 -33.82
N THR A 224 4.29 -4.67 -33.85
CA THR A 224 2.86 -5.01 -33.93
C THR A 224 2.37 -5.90 -32.80
N ASP A 225 3.25 -6.54 -32.04
CA ASP A 225 2.86 -7.38 -30.91
C ASP A 225 4.01 -7.51 -29.89
N VAL A 226 3.76 -8.23 -28.79
CA VAL A 226 4.77 -8.59 -27.78
C VAL A 226 5.78 -9.62 -28.31
N ILE A 227 6.97 -9.61 -27.72
CA ILE A 227 8.00 -10.62 -27.96
C ILE A 227 8.00 -11.69 -26.86
N GLU A 228 8.55 -12.85 -27.19
CA GLU A 228 8.71 -13.98 -26.27
C GLU A 228 10.19 -14.15 -25.93
N ASP A 229 10.47 -14.30 -24.64
CA ASP A 229 11.78 -14.55 -24.08
C ASP A 229 11.84 -16.02 -23.63
N GLU A 230 12.96 -16.69 -23.90
CA GLU A 230 13.13 -18.11 -23.61
C GLU A 230 13.11 -18.40 -22.10
N ASP A 231 13.60 -17.47 -21.27
CA ASP A 231 13.71 -17.62 -19.82
C ASP A 231 12.48 -17.05 -19.09
N LEU A 232 11.92 -15.96 -19.62
CA LEU A 232 10.85 -15.19 -18.96
C LEU A 232 9.46 -15.42 -19.56
N GLY A 233 9.37 -16.13 -20.68
CA GLY A 233 8.14 -16.34 -21.42
C GLY A 233 7.65 -15.07 -22.13
N VAL A 234 6.34 -14.88 -22.22
CA VAL A 234 5.75 -13.75 -22.94
C VAL A 234 5.92 -12.45 -22.17
N LEU A 235 6.66 -11.50 -22.73
CA LEU A 235 6.89 -10.20 -22.10
C LEU A 235 5.68 -9.28 -22.23
N SER A 236 5.60 -8.27 -21.34
CA SER A 236 4.60 -7.20 -21.47
C SER A 236 4.87 -6.33 -22.72
N PHE A 237 3.86 -5.59 -23.18
CA PHE A 237 4.03 -4.64 -24.30
C PHE A 237 5.10 -3.58 -24.03
N GLU A 238 5.15 -3.06 -22.81
CA GLU A 238 6.10 -2.04 -22.39
C GLU A 238 7.53 -2.60 -22.39
N GLU A 239 7.72 -3.77 -21.78
CA GLU A 239 9.02 -4.42 -21.71
C GLU A 239 9.51 -4.86 -23.10
N SER A 240 8.62 -5.40 -23.93
CA SER A 240 8.91 -5.75 -25.33
C SER A 240 9.45 -4.55 -26.11
N CYS A 241 8.74 -3.41 -26.03
CA CYS A 241 9.14 -2.20 -26.73
C CYS A 241 10.45 -1.61 -26.19
N GLN A 242 10.63 -1.55 -24.87
CA GLN A 242 11.86 -1.02 -24.25
C GLN A 242 13.08 -1.86 -24.62
N ARG A 243 12.95 -3.20 -24.58
CA ARG A 243 14.03 -4.12 -24.96
C ARG A 243 14.39 -3.97 -26.43
N ILE A 244 13.40 -4.00 -27.33
CA ILE A 244 13.65 -3.77 -28.76
C ILE A 244 14.33 -2.41 -28.97
N ARG A 245 13.83 -1.36 -28.32
CA ARG A 245 14.38 0.00 -28.41
C ARG A 245 15.83 0.10 -27.94
N GLN A 246 16.24 -0.69 -26.95
CA GLN A 246 17.62 -0.68 -26.43
C GLN A 246 18.64 -1.14 -27.48
N PHE A 247 18.27 -2.10 -28.32
CA PHE A 247 19.14 -2.67 -29.36
C PHE A 247 18.86 -2.14 -30.77
N CYS A 248 17.73 -1.44 -30.97
CA CYS A 248 17.35 -0.86 -32.25
C CYS A 248 17.97 0.53 -32.47
N SER A 249 18.83 0.63 -33.48
CA SER A 249 19.47 1.87 -33.93
C SER A 249 18.59 2.72 -34.85
N VAL A 250 17.59 2.10 -35.49
CA VAL A 250 16.70 2.73 -36.48
C VAL A 250 15.36 3.16 -35.87
N PRO A 251 14.56 4.01 -36.56
CA PRO A 251 13.24 4.41 -36.07
C PRO A 251 12.28 3.23 -35.89
N LEU A 252 11.67 3.18 -34.71
CA LEU A 252 10.67 2.18 -34.31
C LEU A 252 9.28 2.84 -34.33
N TYR A 253 8.33 2.28 -35.09
CA TYR A 253 6.95 2.75 -35.18
C TYR A 253 5.99 1.69 -34.65
N GLY A 254 4.79 2.09 -34.25
CA GLY A 254 3.71 1.22 -33.81
C GLY A 254 2.35 1.85 -34.10
N VAL A 255 1.28 1.10 -33.87
CA VAL A 255 -0.11 1.55 -34.12
C VAL A 255 -0.98 1.61 -32.87
N TRP A 256 -0.42 1.33 -31.69
CA TRP A 256 -1.09 1.44 -30.41
C TRP A 256 -0.38 2.40 -29.46
N ASP A 257 -1.14 3.11 -28.64
CA ASP A 257 -0.64 4.17 -27.76
C ASP A 257 0.07 3.65 -26.50
N PHE A 258 -0.14 2.41 -26.09
CA PHE A 258 0.57 1.81 -24.96
C PHE A 258 2.08 1.60 -25.23
N PHE A 259 2.52 1.62 -26.48
CA PHE A 259 3.95 1.66 -26.83
C PHE A 259 4.57 3.06 -26.68
N LEU A 260 3.73 4.11 -26.61
CA LEU A 260 4.18 5.48 -26.58
C LEU A 260 4.90 5.81 -25.26
N GLY A 261 6.08 6.41 -25.36
CA GLY A 261 6.94 6.61 -24.20
C GLY A 261 7.77 5.38 -23.80
N GLN A 262 7.65 4.27 -24.52
CA GLN A 262 8.42 3.03 -24.31
C GLN A 262 9.48 2.79 -25.41
N GLY A 263 9.50 3.61 -26.46
CA GLY A 263 10.54 3.55 -27.49
C GLY A 263 10.08 3.75 -28.93
N ILE A 264 8.77 3.75 -29.22
CA ILE A 264 8.28 4.11 -30.56
C ILE A 264 8.39 5.62 -30.80
N VAL A 265 8.66 6.02 -32.03
CA VAL A 265 8.60 7.41 -32.50
C VAL A 265 7.18 7.95 -32.41
N GLY A 266 6.20 7.12 -32.79
CA GLY A 266 4.80 7.46 -32.83
C GLY A 266 4.10 6.79 -34.01
N GLY A 267 2.96 7.34 -34.39
CA GLY A 267 2.15 6.83 -35.48
C GLY A 267 0.72 7.33 -35.39
N LYS A 268 -0.17 6.72 -36.17
CA LYS A 268 -1.61 6.87 -35.99
C LYS A 268 -2.06 5.82 -34.98
N LEU A 269 -2.04 6.21 -33.71
CA LEU A 269 -2.13 5.29 -32.59
C LEU A 269 -3.57 5.14 -32.11
N LEU A 270 -4.02 3.90 -32.03
CA LEU A 270 -5.26 3.51 -31.37
C LEU A 270 -5.06 3.44 -29.86
N SER A 271 -6.09 3.83 -29.10
CA SER A 271 -6.06 3.87 -27.63
C SER A 271 -7.11 2.95 -27.04
N GLY A 272 -6.72 2.14 -26.06
CA GLY A 272 -7.65 1.30 -25.31
C GLY A 272 -8.69 2.15 -24.58
N SER A 273 -8.29 3.32 -24.08
CA SER A 273 -9.22 4.25 -23.42
C SER A 273 -10.24 4.86 -24.39
N ASP A 274 -9.84 5.17 -25.63
CA ASP A 274 -10.78 5.66 -26.65
C ASP A 274 -11.79 4.55 -27.05
N GLN A 275 -11.31 3.29 -27.18
CA GLN A 275 -12.16 2.10 -27.43
C GLN A 275 -13.16 1.84 -26.30
N GLY A 276 -12.70 1.78 -25.05
CA GLY A 276 -13.56 1.53 -23.89
C GLY A 276 -14.60 2.62 -23.65
N ARG A 277 -14.22 3.89 -23.85
CA ARG A 277 -15.16 5.02 -23.72
C ARG A 277 -16.29 4.94 -24.75
N LEU A 278 -15.96 4.72 -26.03
CA LEU A 278 -16.96 4.61 -27.10
C LEU A 278 -17.88 3.41 -26.89
N ALA A 279 -17.34 2.27 -26.48
CA ALA A 279 -18.14 1.08 -26.17
C ALA A 279 -19.11 1.34 -25.01
N ALA A 280 -18.65 2.01 -23.95
CA ALA A 280 -19.51 2.41 -22.84
C ALA A 280 -20.57 3.44 -23.25
N GLU A 281 -20.27 4.35 -24.18
CA GLU A 281 -21.27 5.27 -24.77
C GLU A 281 -22.35 4.52 -25.55
N LEU A 282 -21.99 3.51 -26.35
CA LEU A 282 -22.96 2.65 -27.05
C LEU A 282 -23.78 1.81 -26.06
N ALA A 283 -23.14 1.25 -25.04
CA ALA A 283 -23.81 0.52 -23.98
C ALA A 283 -24.81 1.41 -23.23
N GLN A 284 -24.45 2.66 -22.94
CA GLN A 284 -25.35 3.60 -22.28
C GLN A 284 -26.60 3.91 -23.11
N ARG A 285 -26.48 3.99 -24.44
CA ARG A 285 -27.65 4.16 -25.34
C ARG A 285 -28.60 2.97 -25.22
N ILE A 286 -28.06 1.76 -25.18
CA ILE A 286 -28.85 0.53 -25.00
C ILE A 286 -29.54 0.50 -23.63
N LEU A 287 -28.80 0.79 -22.56
CA LEU A 287 -29.35 0.86 -21.20
C LEU A 287 -30.43 1.94 -21.05
N ASN A 288 -30.42 2.97 -21.90
CA ASN A 288 -31.44 4.02 -21.97
C ASN A 288 -32.63 3.65 -22.87
N GLY A 289 -32.69 2.44 -23.42
CA GLY A 289 -33.83 1.90 -24.16
C GLY A 289 -33.69 1.86 -25.69
N GLU A 290 -32.53 2.21 -26.24
CA GLU A 290 -32.28 2.06 -27.68
C GLU A 290 -31.96 0.59 -28.02
N SER A 291 -32.51 0.07 -29.12
CA SER A 291 -32.19 -1.30 -29.56
C SER A 291 -30.75 -1.38 -30.07
N ALA A 292 -30.00 -2.41 -29.66
CA ALA A 292 -28.66 -2.65 -30.16
C ALA A 292 -28.61 -2.82 -31.69
N ASP A 293 -29.66 -3.39 -32.31
CA ASP A 293 -29.75 -3.54 -33.77
C ASP A 293 -29.95 -2.21 -34.51
N ALA A 294 -30.44 -1.17 -33.81
CA ALA A 294 -30.61 0.16 -34.38
C ALA A 294 -29.32 1.00 -34.31
N ILE A 295 -28.33 0.55 -33.52
CA ILE A 295 -27.06 1.26 -33.32
C ILE A 295 -26.03 0.72 -34.31
N PRO A 296 -25.57 1.53 -35.29
CA PRO A 296 -24.57 1.07 -36.25
C PRO A 296 -23.25 0.78 -35.55
N ILE A 297 -22.53 -0.21 -36.07
CA ILE A 297 -21.16 -0.50 -35.65
C ILE A 297 -20.30 0.71 -35.97
N VAL A 298 -19.53 1.16 -34.98
CA VAL A 298 -18.66 2.32 -35.12
C VAL A 298 -17.35 1.86 -35.74
N ASP A 299 -17.17 2.18 -37.02
CA ASP A 299 -15.95 1.96 -37.82
C ASP A 299 -15.05 3.20 -37.89
N GLN A 300 -15.38 4.24 -37.11
CA GLN A 300 -14.70 5.53 -37.20
C GLN A 300 -13.20 5.38 -36.98
N ASP A 301 -12.45 6.20 -37.71
CA ASP A 301 -11.01 6.33 -37.58
C ASP A 301 -10.63 6.98 -36.24
N ILE A 302 -10.68 6.17 -35.17
CA ILE A 302 -10.46 6.60 -33.78
C ILE A 302 -8.97 6.85 -33.50
N GLY A 303 -8.09 6.29 -34.34
CA GLY A 303 -6.64 6.44 -34.22
C GLY A 303 -6.22 7.91 -34.37
N LYS A 304 -5.50 8.43 -33.37
CA LYS A 304 -4.98 9.81 -33.40
C LYS A 304 -3.48 9.79 -33.68
N PHE A 305 -2.98 10.78 -34.41
CA PHE A 305 -1.55 10.96 -34.58
C PHE A 305 -0.91 11.36 -33.25
N ARG A 306 -0.08 10.48 -32.68
CA ARG A 306 0.60 10.69 -31.40
C ARG A 306 2.09 10.35 -31.51
N PHE A 307 2.93 11.16 -30.87
CA PHE A 307 4.39 11.04 -30.97
C PHE A 307 5.10 11.28 -29.65
N ASP A 308 6.27 10.64 -29.51
CA ASP A 308 7.18 10.81 -28.39
C ASP A 308 8.22 11.89 -28.71
N ASP A 309 8.25 12.97 -27.93
CA ASP A 309 9.19 14.09 -28.15
C ASP A 309 10.66 13.63 -28.08
N LYS A 310 10.97 12.62 -27.25
CA LYS A 310 12.34 12.11 -27.09
C LYS A 310 12.82 11.41 -28.34
N GLU A 311 11.99 10.56 -28.93
CA GLU A 311 12.33 9.83 -30.15
C GLU A 311 12.27 10.72 -31.40
N LEU A 312 11.35 11.71 -31.46
CA LEU A 312 11.36 12.74 -32.49
C LEU A 312 12.71 13.49 -32.52
N ARG A 313 13.24 13.87 -31.36
CA ARG A 313 14.56 14.51 -31.26
C ARG A 313 15.69 13.56 -31.64
N ARG A 314 15.65 12.30 -31.18
CA ARG A 314 16.67 11.29 -31.50
C ARG A 314 16.85 11.12 -33.01
N PHE A 315 15.76 11.12 -33.76
CA PHE A 315 15.78 10.97 -35.22
C PHE A 315 15.70 12.30 -35.97
N SER A 316 15.89 13.44 -35.27
CA SER A 316 15.91 14.78 -35.87
C SER A 316 14.66 15.13 -36.68
N ILE A 317 13.50 14.64 -36.26
CA ILE A 317 12.20 14.90 -36.89
C ILE A 317 11.63 16.22 -36.36
N ARG A 318 11.44 17.20 -37.25
CA ARG A 318 10.84 18.50 -36.90
C ARG A 318 9.35 18.35 -36.63
N HIS A 319 8.83 19.00 -35.59
CA HIS A 319 7.40 19.00 -35.26
C HIS A 319 6.52 19.50 -36.42
N SER A 320 7.03 20.43 -37.24
CA SER A 320 6.34 20.95 -38.43
C SER A 320 6.17 19.92 -39.56
N ALA A 321 6.86 18.78 -39.52
CA ALA A 321 6.72 17.70 -40.49
C ALA A 321 5.59 16.71 -40.12
N LEU A 322 5.03 16.85 -38.91
CA LEU A 322 3.95 15.99 -38.41
C LEU A 322 2.58 16.46 -38.94
N PRO A 323 1.60 15.57 -39.08
CA PRO A 323 0.23 15.93 -39.45
C PRO A 323 -0.39 16.98 -38.51
N ALA A 324 -1.32 17.79 -39.01
CA ALA A 324 -2.06 18.73 -38.19
C ALA A 324 -2.88 17.99 -37.11
N GLY A 325 -2.94 18.55 -35.90
CA GLY A 325 -3.62 17.92 -34.76
C GLY A 325 -2.83 16.80 -34.05
N SER A 326 -1.56 16.58 -34.42
CA SER A 326 -0.67 15.61 -33.75
C SER A 326 -0.48 15.95 -32.26
N GLN A 327 -0.62 14.94 -31.40
CA GLN A 327 -0.37 15.06 -29.97
C GLN A 327 1.07 14.64 -29.66
N ILE A 328 1.83 15.48 -28.95
CA ILE A 328 3.23 15.21 -28.61
C ILE A 328 3.33 15.03 -27.10
N ILE A 329 3.81 13.86 -26.67
CA ILE A 329 4.04 13.57 -25.25
C ILE A 329 5.46 14.01 -24.88
N LYS A 330 5.57 14.88 -23.86
CA LYS A 330 6.85 15.35 -23.28
C LYS A 330 7.00 14.75 -21.89
N ARG A 331 7.86 13.74 -21.72
CA ARG A 331 8.08 13.05 -20.42
C ARG A 331 9.33 13.54 -19.64
N ASP A 332 10.07 14.53 -20.14
CA ASP A 332 11.18 15.14 -19.40
C ASP A 332 10.68 16.14 -18.34
N LEU A 333 10.15 15.61 -17.23
CA LEU A 333 10.13 16.34 -15.96
C LEU A 333 10.73 15.43 -14.87
N PRO A 334 11.86 15.79 -14.25
CA PRO A 334 12.34 15.11 -13.07
C PRO A 334 11.31 15.28 -11.95
N VAL A 335 10.98 14.19 -11.26
CA VAL A 335 10.05 14.17 -10.11
C VAL A 335 10.52 15.06 -8.93
N TYR A 336 11.75 15.60 -8.98
CA TYR A 336 12.30 16.53 -7.98
C TYR A 336 13.01 17.74 -8.61
N ALA A 337 12.26 18.79 -8.94
CA ALA A 337 12.84 20.12 -9.18
C ALA A 337 12.30 21.10 -8.12
N ILE A 338 12.95 21.15 -6.95
CA ILE A 338 12.67 22.19 -5.95
C ILE A 338 13.25 23.52 -6.46
N PRO A 339 12.47 24.60 -6.56
CA PRO A 339 12.95 25.88 -7.07
C PRO A 339 14.11 26.44 -6.24
N LYS A 340 15.16 26.96 -6.89
CA LYS A 340 16.41 27.48 -6.27
C LYS A 340 16.18 28.45 -5.10
N ALA A 341 15.08 29.19 -5.10
CA ALA A 341 14.71 30.14 -4.04
C ALA A 341 14.38 29.47 -2.69
N LYS A 342 13.92 28.20 -2.69
CA LYS A 342 13.65 27.45 -1.45
C LYS A 342 14.94 26.94 -0.81
N PHE A 343 15.95 26.62 -1.61
CA PHE A 343 17.25 26.14 -1.13
C PHE A 343 18.04 27.22 -0.37
N LEU A 344 18.10 28.45 -0.90
CA LEU A 344 18.83 29.55 -0.24
C LEU A 344 18.27 29.96 1.13
N LYS A 345 16.96 29.77 1.35
CA LYS A 345 16.32 30.13 2.63
C LYS A 345 16.70 29.19 3.77
N VAL A 346 16.89 27.91 3.46
CA VAL A 346 17.33 26.92 4.43
C VAL A 346 18.78 27.19 4.85
N LEU A 347 19.62 27.62 3.90
CA LEU A 347 21.03 27.92 4.17
C LEU A 347 21.22 29.12 5.12
N PHE A 348 20.39 30.17 5.01
CA PHE A 348 20.45 31.35 5.89
C PHE A 348 20.02 31.05 7.33
N LEU A 349 19.05 30.14 7.51
CA LEU A 349 18.55 29.74 8.83
C LEU A 349 19.63 29.01 9.65
N LEU A 350 20.42 28.17 8.99
CA LEU A 350 21.49 27.41 9.64
C LEU A 350 22.64 28.30 10.11
N ALA A 351 22.96 29.38 9.39
CA ALA A 351 24.00 30.33 9.78
C ALA A 351 23.65 31.14 11.04
N GLY A 352 22.36 31.47 11.24
CA GLY A 352 21.90 32.24 12.40
C GLY A 352 21.97 31.47 13.72
N LEU A 353 21.68 30.16 13.69
CA LEU A 353 21.73 29.31 14.88
C LEU A 353 23.16 29.13 15.41
N ALA A 354 24.15 29.08 14.51
CA ALA A 354 25.57 28.98 14.89
C ALA A 354 26.06 30.23 15.67
N LEU A 355 25.57 31.43 15.32
CA LEU A 355 25.94 32.68 16.01
C LEU A 355 25.34 32.78 17.42
N GLY A 356 24.13 32.25 17.63
CA GLY A 356 23.46 32.26 18.94
C GLY A 356 24.16 31.38 19.97
N GLY A 357 24.70 30.23 19.56
CA GLY A 357 25.43 29.32 20.46
C GLY A 357 26.68 29.93 21.08
N LEU A 358 27.39 30.78 20.33
CA LEU A 358 28.62 31.45 20.77
C LEU A 358 28.38 32.51 21.88
N PHE A 359 27.19 33.11 21.93
CA PHE A 359 26.85 34.15 22.90
C PHE A 359 26.58 33.58 24.30
N LEU A 360 25.95 32.41 24.38
CA LEU A 360 25.60 31.78 25.66
C LEU A 360 26.82 31.31 26.46
N LEU A 361 27.87 30.83 25.78
CA LEU A 361 29.13 30.44 26.41
C LEU A 361 29.81 31.60 27.15
N LYS A 362 29.67 32.84 26.65
CA LYS A 362 30.26 34.03 27.27
C LYS A 362 29.60 34.39 28.62
N ASN A 363 28.33 34.06 28.81
CA ASN A 363 27.54 34.54 29.94
C ASN A 363 27.76 33.71 31.21
N VAL A 364 28.04 32.41 31.07
CA VAL A 364 28.26 31.50 32.20
C VAL A 364 29.54 31.85 32.98
N TYR A 365 30.57 32.37 32.31
CA TYR A 365 31.84 32.76 32.92
C TYR A 365 31.73 33.94 33.91
N SER A 366 30.74 34.83 33.75
CA SER A 366 30.61 36.04 34.57
C SER A 366 30.17 35.76 36.02
N ARG A 367 29.51 34.62 36.27
CA ARG A 367 28.85 34.33 37.54
C ARG A 367 29.81 33.86 38.64
N TYR A 368 30.92 33.24 38.24
CA TYR A 368 31.98 32.74 39.12
C TYR A 368 32.73 33.85 39.90
N ARG A 369 32.62 35.12 39.47
CA ARG A 369 33.38 36.25 40.05
C ARG A 369 32.78 36.85 41.33
N ALA A 370 31.48 36.65 41.59
CA ALA A 370 30.76 37.39 42.62
C ALA A 370 30.96 36.85 44.05
N GLU A 371 31.17 35.54 44.21
CA GLU A 371 31.30 34.90 45.53
C GLU A 371 32.59 35.28 46.27
N LYS A 372 33.62 35.75 45.55
CA LYS A 372 34.90 36.14 46.15
C LYS A 372 34.82 37.43 47.00
N ALA A 373 33.81 38.26 46.79
CA ALA A 373 33.71 39.60 47.38
C ALA A 373 33.28 39.63 48.87
N LEU A 374 32.70 38.54 49.40
CA LEU A 374 32.11 38.54 50.75
C LEU A 374 33.15 38.56 51.89
N ARG A 375 34.39 38.10 51.62
CA ARG A 375 35.48 38.06 52.61
C ARG A 375 36.14 39.42 52.89
N GLU A 376 35.86 40.46 52.10
CA GLU A 376 36.47 41.80 52.27
C GLU A 376 35.75 42.66 53.32
N THR A 377 34.51 42.30 53.69
CA THR A 377 33.56 43.14 54.45
C THR A 377 33.98 43.55 55.86
N GLU A 378 34.81 42.76 56.56
CA GLU A 378 35.12 42.95 57.98
C GLU A 378 36.23 43.99 58.23
N ALA A 379 37.17 44.14 57.29
CA ALA A 379 38.17 45.21 57.31
C ALA A 379 37.56 46.59 56.95
N HIS A 380 36.37 46.59 56.34
CA HIS A 380 35.76 47.79 55.81
C HIS A 380 35.15 48.73 56.88
N PHE A 381 34.80 48.27 58.10
CA PHE A 381 34.02 49.10 59.05
C PHE A 381 34.72 50.40 59.49
N ARG A 382 36.02 50.37 59.75
CA ARG A 382 36.79 51.59 60.06
C ARG A 382 37.06 52.45 58.84
N GLY A 383 37.10 51.87 57.64
CA GLY A 383 37.08 52.63 56.40
C GLY A 383 35.75 53.35 56.19
N TYR A 384 34.61 52.73 56.57
CA TYR A 384 33.27 53.26 56.30
C TYR A 384 32.95 54.62 56.96
N PHE A 385 33.53 54.96 58.11
CA PHE A 385 33.26 56.26 58.77
C PHE A 385 33.90 57.44 58.03
N ASP A 386 35.12 57.26 57.51
CA ASP A 386 35.89 58.28 56.78
C ASP A 386 35.68 58.21 55.26
N LEU A 387 34.90 57.24 54.77
CA LEU A 387 34.54 57.14 53.36
C LEU A 387 33.62 58.32 52.98
N ASN A 388 34.03 59.07 51.96
CA ASN A 388 33.37 60.29 51.49
C ASN A 388 32.04 60.02 50.73
N LEU A 389 31.24 59.04 51.16
CA LEU A 389 30.10 58.47 50.42
C LEU A 389 28.73 58.97 50.92
N VAL A 390 28.51 58.97 52.23
CA VAL A 390 27.27 59.48 52.88
C VAL A 390 27.66 60.43 54.00
N GLY A 391 26.79 61.40 54.28
CA GLY A 391 26.99 62.26 55.45
C GLY A 391 26.76 61.46 56.72
N MET A 392 27.75 61.34 57.59
CA MET A 392 27.61 60.70 58.90
C MET A 392 27.73 61.74 59.98
N ILE A 393 26.78 61.72 60.90
CA ILE A 393 26.68 62.67 62.00
C ILE A 393 26.49 61.84 63.27
N THR A 394 27.22 62.19 64.33
CA THR A 394 26.83 61.82 65.69
C THR A 394 26.39 63.07 66.41
N MET A 395 25.30 63.02 67.18
CA MET A 395 24.73 64.18 67.85
C MET A 395 24.31 63.86 69.29
N SER A 396 24.24 64.90 70.13
CA SER A 396 23.78 64.81 71.52
C SER A 396 22.26 64.66 71.60
N ALA A 397 21.76 64.25 72.78
CA ALA A 397 20.33 64.23 73.07
C ALA A 397 19.65 65.63 73.01
N SER A 398 20.44 66.72 73.01
CA SER A 398 19.96 68.09 72.83
C SER A 398 19.97 68.57 71.38
N GLY A 399 20.28 67.70 70.41
CA GLY A 399 20.25 68.04 68.99
C GLY A 399 21.45 68.85 68.49
N LYS A 400 22.55 68.91 69.25
CA LYS A 400 23.83 69.50 68.83
C LYS A 400 24.71 68.45 68.17
N TRP A 401 25.39 68.79 67.09
CA TRP A 401 26.27 67.86 66.37
C TRP A 401 27.61 67.70 67.10
N LEU A 402 28.03 66.45 67.29
CA LEU A 402 29.24 66.05 68.01
C LEU A 402 30.38 65.74 67.03
N GLU A 403 30.16 64.81 66.10
CA GLU A 403 31.11 64.46 65.03
C GLU A 403 30.38 64.43 63.69
N VAL A 404 31.01 64.94 62.65
CA VAL A 404 30.53 64.86 61.27
C VAL A 404 31.68 64.45 60.36
N ASN A 405 31.41 63.59 59.39
CA ASN A 405 32.39 63.27 58.36
C ASN A 405 32.44 64.34 57.25
N ASP A 406 33.50 64.31 56.43
CA ASP A 406 33.75 65.36 55.43
C ASP A 406 32.64 65.42 54.37
N ARG A 407 32.03 64.28 54.05
CA ARG A 407 30.95 64.21 53.07
C ARG A 407 29.73 65.02 53.46
N PHE A 408 29.37 65.01 54.74
CA PHE A 408 28.24 65.81 55.21
C PHE A 408 28.53 67.31 55.04
N CYS A 409 29.76 67.74 55.34
CA CYS A 409 30.20 69.12 55.17
C CYS A 409 30.13 69.58 53.69
N GLU A 410 30.62 68.74 52.76
CA GLU A 410 30.53 68.97 51.32
C GLU A 410 29.07 69.10 50.82
N MET A 411 28.19 68.20 51.28
CA MET A 411 26.81 68.07 50.80
C MET A 411 25.98 69.32 51.05
N ILE A 412 26.00 69.83 52.28
CA ILE A 412 25.27 71.06 52.65
C ILE A 412 26.11 72.34 52.53
N LYS A 413 27.38 72.19 52.12
CA LYS A 413 28.34 73.27 51.81
C LYS A 413 28.74 74.14 53.01
N TYR A 414 28.77 73.57 54.21
CA TYR A 414 29.24 74.23 55.43
C TYR A 414 30.52 73.58 55.95
N SER A 415 31.38 74.33 56.65
CA SER A 415 32.58 73.74 57.27
C SER A 415 32.26 73.02 58.59
N ARG A 416 33.08 72.04 58.99
CA ARG A 416 32.91 71.29 60.24
C ARG A 416 32.79 72.20 61.48
N GLU A 417 33.59 73.25 61.53
CA GLU A 417 33.61 74.24 62.63
C GLU A 417 32.35 75.12 62.66
N GLU A 418 31.83 75.50 61.48
CA GLU A 418 30.56 76.23 61.36
C GLU A 418 29.39 75.35 61.82
N LEU A 419 29.43 74.07 61.47
CA LEU A 419 28.40 73.09 61.78
C LEU A 419 28.36 72.69 63.26
N GLN A 420 29.50 72.66 63.95
CA GLN A 420 29.55 72.44 65.41
C GLN A 420 28.89 73.58 66.22
N ARG A 421 28.69 74.76 65.62
CA ARG A 421 28.02 75.92 66.23
C ARG A 421 26.53 76.01 65.85
N LYS A 422 26.04 75.12 64.99
CA LYS A 422 24.65 75.06 64.51
C LYS A 422 23.90 73.86 65.08
N SER A 423 22.59 73.82 64.84
CA SER A 423 21.75 72.65 65.08
C SER A 423 21.09 72.18 63.78
N TRP A 424 20.53 70.98 63.79
CA TRP A 424 19.81 70.40 62.64
C TRP A 424 18.60 71.23 62.21
N ILE A 425 18.04 72.04 63.12
CA ILE A 425 16.94 72.97 62.85
C ILE A 425 17.38 74.04 61.83
N ASP A 426 18.63 74.53 61.92
CA ASP A 426 19.13 75.64 61.10
C ASP A 426 19.32 75.30 59.61
N VAL A 427 19.31 74.02 59.25
CA VAL A 427 19.57 73.53 57.88
C VAL A 427 18.37 72.80 57.26
N THR A 428 17.27 72.63 58.01
CA THR A 428 16.05 71.94 57.54
C THR A 428 15.07 72.93 56.92
N HIS A 429 14.43 72.55 55.81
CA HIS A 429 13.42 73.38 55.14
C HIS A 429 12.20 73.65 56.05
N PRO A 430 11.61 74.86 56.04
CA PRO A 430 10.52 75.24 56.95
C PRO A 430 9.32 74.29 56.97
N ASP A 431 8.85 73.84 55.81
CA ASP A 431 7.72 72.89 55.70
C ASP A 431 7.97 71.54 56.37
N ASP A 432 9.25 71.13 56.51
CA ASP A 432 9.63 69.81 56.99
C ASP A 432 10.01 69.84 58.49
N LEU A 433 10.08 71.03 59.10
CA LEU A 433 10.52 71.24 60.49
C LEU A 433 9.58 70.63 61.52
N THR A 434 8.26 70.82 61.36
CA THR A 434 7.26 70.35 62.32
C THR A 434 7.33 68.83 62.49
N GLU A 435 7.32 68.08 61.39
CA GLU A 435 7.40 66.62 61.41
C GLU A 435 8.76 66.12 61.92
N SER A 436 9.86 66.78 61.53
CA SER A 436 11.20 66.43 62.04
C SER A 436 11.33 66.62 63.56
N TYR A 437 10.70 67.65 64.11
CA TYR A 437 10.75 67.96 65.54
C TYR A 437 9.98 66.94 66.39
N GLU A 438 8.77 66.58 65.97
CA GLU A 438 7.95 65.56 66.65
C GLU A 438 8.68 64.20 66.73
N LYS A 439 9.30 63.78 65.62
CA LYS A 439 10.09 62.53 65.58
C LYS A 439 11.33 62.58 66.45
N PHE A 440 11.99 63.74 66.54
CA PHE A 440 13.15 63.93 67.40
C PHE A 440 12.76 63.86 68.88
N GLU A 441 11.64 64.47 69.28
CA GLU A 441 11.15 64.41 70.66
C GLU A 441 10.76 62.98 71.07
N ALA A 442 10.00 62.26 70.24
CA ALA A 442 9.65 60.86 70.49
C ALA A 442 10.89 59.97 70.67
N LEU A 443 11.95 60.21 69.88
CA LEU A 443 13.22 59.48 69.99
C LEU A 443 13.93 59.77 71.31
N CYS A 444 13.96 61.05 71.71
CA CYS A 444 14.58 61.48 72.96
C CYS A 444 13.80 60.98 74.19
N ALA A 445 12.47 60.96 74.11
CA ALA A 445 11.57 60.44 75.15
C ALA A 445 11.64 58.92 75.34
N GLY A 446 12.25 58.19 74.38
CA GLY A 446 12.33 56.73 74.44
C GLY A 446 11.08 56.02 73.92
N GLU A 447 10.14 56.76 73.35
CA GLU A 447 8.94 56.22 72.70
C GLU A 447 9.31 55.49 71.40
N ILE A 448 10.39 55.92 70.76
CA ILE A 448 11.02 55.24 69.63
C ILE A 448 12.54 55.15 69.82
N ASP A 449 13.18 54.17 69.19
CA ASP A 449 14.64 53.95 69.24
C ASP A 449 15.39 54.42 67.99
N ARG A 450 14.65 54.65 66.90
CA ARG A 450 15.15 55.22 65.65
C ARG A 450 14.00 55.87 64.89
N PHE A 451 14.33 56.84 64.06
CA PHE A 451 13.43 57.29 63.01
C PHE A 451 14.21 57.49 61.71
N THR A 452 13.48 57.36 60.61
CA THR A 452 13.94 57.76 59.29
C THR A 452 12.92 58.72 58.71
N GLN A 453 13.40 59.72 57.99
CA GLN A 453 12.56 60.70 57.32
C GLN A 453 13.24 61.22 56.05
N ASP A 454 12.46 61.32 54.98
CA ASP A 454 12.81 62.08 53.80
C ASP A 454 12.45 63.54 54.04
N LYS A 455 13.42 64.44 53.91
CA LYS A 455 13.20 65.87 54.08
C LYS A 455 14.11 66.68 53.17
N ARG A 456 13.91 68.00 53.14
CA ARG A 456 14.73 68.91 52.36
C ARG A 456 15.71 69.66 53.25
N TYR A 457 16.97 69.69 52.82
CA TYR A 457 17.98 70.57 53.41
C TYR A 457 18.22 71.79 52.52
N VAL A 458 18.50 72.90 53.20
CA VAL A 458 18.90 74.16 52.58
C VAL A 458 20.41 74.28 52.72
N CYS A 459 21.12 74.27 51.60
CA CYS A 459 22.58 74.42 51.55
C CYS A 459 23.00 75.87 51.86
N LYS A 460 24.29 76.11 52.16
CA LYS A 460 24.85 77.44 52.46
C LYS A 460 24.59 78.49 51.36
N ASP A 461 24.48 78.07 50.10
CA ASP A 461 24.21 78.91 48.93
C ASP A 461 22.72 79.07 48.59
N GLY A 462 21.82 78.51 49.41
CA GLY A 462 20.37 78.57 49.23
C GLY A 462 19.79 77.48 48.32
N ALA A 463 20.61 76.57 47.79
CA ALA A 463 20.12 75.44 47.00
C ALA A 463 19.35 74.43 47.88
N LEU A 464 18.32 73.81 47.31
CA LEU A 464 17.54 72.75 47.97
C LEU A 464 18.02 71.38 47.53
N ILE A 465 18.29 70.51 48.50
CA ILE A 465 18.61 69.10 48.28
C ILE A 465 17.62 68.22 49.04
N HIS A 466 17.22 67.10 48.43
CA HIS A 466 16.45 66.07 49.13
C HIS A 466 17.40 65.15 49.87
N VAL A 467 17.13 64.93 51.15
CA VAL A 467 17.93 64.05 52.01
C VAL A 467 17.05 63.01 52.68
N GLU A 468 17.56 61.78 52.74
CA GLU A 468 17.05 60.78 53.67
C GLU A 468 17.90 60.88 54.93
N LEU A 469 17.26 61.26 56.04
CA LEU A 469 17.86 61.28 57.35
C LEU A 469 17.42 60.03 58.10
N SER A 470 18.36 59.19 58.50
CA SER A 470 18.11 58.08 59.43
C SER A 470 18.86 58.31 60.73
N THR A 471 18.13 58.48 61.82
CA THR A 471 18.68 58.76 63.14
C THR A 471 18.33 57.63 64.10
N ARG A 472 19.34 57.04 64.74
CA ARG A 472 19.16 56.02 65.78
C ARG A 472 19.74 56.48 67.10
N ALA A 473 19.00 56.24 68.18
CA ALA A 473 19.52 56.36 69.51
C ALA A 473 20.35 55.13 69.87
N LEU A 474 21.64 55.34 70.12
CA LEU A 474 22.47 54.36 70.82
C LEU A 474 22.28 54.63 72.30
N ARG A 475 21.56 53.72 72.98
CA ARG A 475 21.32 53.81 74.41
C ARG A 475 22.35 52.99 75.17
N GLN A 476 22.68 53.44 76.37
CA GLN A 476 23.41 52.65 77.33
C GLN A 476 22.45 51.63 77.97
N PRO A 477 22.96 50.57 78.63
CA PRO A 477 22.12 49.56 79.29
C PRO A 477 21.15 50.11 80.35
N ASP A 478 21.39 51.32 80.87
CA ASP A 478 20.55 52.03 81.84
C ASP A 478 19.40 52.84 81.18
N GLY A 479 19.23 52.72 79.86
CA GLY A 479 18.18 53.39 79.08
C GLY A 479 18.51 54.83 78.67
N ARG A 480 19.59 55.43 79.19
CA ARG A 480 20.02 56.78 78.81
C ARG A 480 20.62 56.78 77.41
N ILE A 481 20.38 57.84 76.65
CA ILE A 481 20.94 57.99 75.31
C ILE A 481 22.46 58.27 75.43
N ASN A 482 23.28 57.37 74.88
CA ASN A 482 24.72 57.56 74.75
C ASN A 482 25.02 58.60 73.67
N ARG A 483 24.59 58.32 72.43
CA ARG A 483 24.71 59.21 71.27
C ARG A 483 23.61 58.89 70.26
N LEU A 484 23.21 59.89 69.49
CA LEU A 484 22.38 59.67 68.31
C LEU A 484 23.29 59.56 67.09
N VAL A 485 23.23 58.47 66.35
CA VAL A 485 23.94 58.32 65.08
C VAL A 485 22.96 58.60 63.96
N SER A 486 23.27 59.60 63.15
CA SER A 486 22.51 59.97 61.98
C SER A 486 23.31 59.76 60.71
N ILE A 487 22.69 59.11 59.74
CA ILE A 487 23.23 59.01 58.39
C ILE A 487 22.33 59.86 57.50
N VAL A 488 22.96 60.72 56.71
CA VAL A 488 22.35 61.64 55.76
C VAL A 488 22.83 61.27 54.38
N GLN A 489 21.89 60.87 53.54
CA GLN A 489 22.17 60.62 52.13
C GLN A 489 21.50 61.71 51.29
N ASP A 490 22.25 62.31 50.36
CA ASP A 490 21.65 63.12 49.31
C ASP A 490 20.92 62.19 48.36
N ILE A 491 19.59 62.22 48.45
CA ILE A 491 18.68 61.42 47.67
C ILE A 491 18.09 62.23 46.53
N THR A 492 18.63 63.41 46.18
CA THR A 492 18.09 64.22 45.08
C THR A 492 18.16 63.46 43.76
N LYS A 493 19.32 62.83 43.46
CA LYS A 493 19.44 61.91 42.32
C LYS A 493 18.64 60.62 42.53
N ARG A 494 18.50 60.14 43.77
CA ARG A 494 17.73 58.94 44.11
C ARG A 494 16.24 59.16 43.92
N LYS A 495 15.66 60.32 44.22
CA LYS A 495 14.24 60.66 44.04
C LYS A 495 13.89 60.86 42.58
N ALA A 496 14.79 61.45 41.79
CA ALA A 496 14.68 61.49 40.33
C ALA A 496 14.79 60.07 39.74
N ALA A 497 15.79 59.31 40.18
CA ALA A 497 15.96 57.92 39.78
C ALA A 497 14.83 57.00 40.30
N GLU A 498 14.19 57.28 41.44
CA GLU A 498 13.04 56.54 42.00
C GLU A 498 11.79 56.80 41.15
N ALA A 499 11.63 58.01 40.60
CA ALA A 499 10.54 58.31 39.68
C ALA A 499 10.74 57.61 38.32
N ASP A 500 11.96 57.64 37.79
CA ASP A 500 12.33 56.91 36.57
C ASP A 500 12.27 55.39 36.80
N LEU A 501 12.76 54.92 37.95
CA LEU A 501 12.71 53.52 38.39
C LEU A 501 11.29 53.07 38.60
N ARG A 502 10.39 53.86 39.18
CA ARG A 502 8.96 53.51 39.30
C ARG A 502 8.28 53.36 37.94
N LEU A 503 8.66 54.19 36.96
CA LEU A 503 8.16 54.06 35.60
C LEU A 503 8.75 52.83 34.89
N ASP A 504 10.04 52.54 35.10
CA ASP A 504 10.71 51.34 34.59
C ASP A 504 10.25 50.07 35.32
N GLU A 505 9.92 50.14 36.61
CA GLU A 505 9.35 49.08 37.44
C GLU A 505 7.94 48.77 36.97
N ALA A 506 7.06 49.76 36.84
CA ALA A 506 5.74 49.56 36.23
C ALA A 506 5.83 48.98 34.81
N ARG A 507 6.86 49.36 34.03
CA ARG A 507 7.12 48.75 32.71
C ARG A 507 7.58 47.30 32.83
N LEU A 508 8.51 47.01 33.72
CA LEU A 508 9.05 45.67 33.96
C LEU A 508 7.98 44.73 34.52
N GLU A 509 7.17 45.19 35.48
CA GLU A 509 6.01 44.49 36.00
C GLU A 509 5.04 44.15 34.89
N ALA A 510 4.71 45.11 34.01
CA ALA A 510 3.85 44.86 32.87
C ALA A 510 4.44 43.81 31.91
N LEU A 511 5.76 43.81 31.66
CA LEU A 511 6.44 42.82 30.83
C LEU A 511 6.55 41.44 31.49
N VAL A 512 6.79 41.39 32.80
CA VAL A 512 6.87 40.15 33.58
C VAL A 512 5.49 39.50 33.69
N ALA A 513 4.47 40.28 34.03
CA ALA A 513 3.09 39.81 34.06
C ALA A 513 2.69 39.29 32.68
N LEU A 514 2.99 40.02 31.59
CA LEU A 514 2.78 39.54 30.23
C LEU A 514 3.46 38.18 29.99
N ASN A 515 4.73 38.02 30.39
CA ASN A 515 5.48 36.77 30.21
C ASN A 515 4.92 35.60 31.05
N GLN A 516 4.30 35.90 32.20
CA GLN A 516 3.63 34.91 33.05
C GLN A 516 2.26 34.48 32.52
N MET A 517 1.70 35.21 31.55
CA MET A 517 0.43 34.87 30.90
C MET A 517 0.56 33.78 29.83
N GLY A 518 1.64 32.99 29.84
CA GLY A 518 1.85 31.89 28.88
C GLY A 518 0.68 30.90 28.82
N GLU A 519 0.03 30.64 29.95
CA GLU A 519 -1.14 29.74 30.03
C GLU A 519 -2.49 30.47 29.88
N SER A 520 -2.54 31.80 30.00
CA SER A 520 -3.77 32.59 29.91
C SER A 520 -4.40 32.53 28.51
N SER A 521 -5.70 32.85 28.39
CA SER A 521 -6.34 32.88 27.08
C SER A 521 -5.80 34.03 26.24
N VAL A 522 -5.93 33.92 24.91
CA VAL A 522 -5.52 35.00 23.99
C VAL A 522 -6.28 36.30 24.32
N GLU A 523 -7.53 36.20 24.74
CA GLU A 523 -8.37 37.34 25.14
C GLU A 523 -7.84 38.03 26.41
N ASP A 524 -7.45 37.26 27.43
CA ASP A 524 -6.88 37.82 28.66
C ASP A 524 -5.58 38.58 28.38
N ILE A 525 -4.72 38.02 27.52
CA ILE A 525 -3.46 38.65 27.13
C ILE A 525 -3.73 39.98 26.40
N ILE A 526 -4.74 40.02 25.53
CA ILE A 526 -5.13 41.24 24.81
C ILE A 526 -5.64 42.31 25.78
N ASP A 527 -6.53 41.95 26.70
CA ASP A 527 -7.10 42.88 27.68
C ASP A 527 -6.04 43.43 28.64
N PHE A 528 -5.10 42.58 29.05
CA PHE A 528 -3.95 42.98 29.85
C PHE A 528 -3.06 43.99 29.11
N ILE A 529 -2.72 43.72 27.85
CA ILE A 529 -1.89 44.61 27.03
C ILE A 529 -2.55 45.98 26.89
N VAL A 530 -3.83 46.01 26.53
CA VAL A 530 -4.57 47.27 26.34
C VAL A 530 -4.61 48.06 27.65
N SER A 531 -4.84 47.40 28.79
CA SER A 531 -4.87 48.05 30.11
C SER A 531 -3.50 48.60 30.53
N SER A 532 -2.43 47.82 30.35
CA SER A 532 -1.06 48.19 30.69
C SER A 532 -0.55 49.35 29.83
N VAL A 533 -0.83 49.33 28.53
CA VAL A 533 -0.45 50.39 27.59
C VAL A 533 -1.09 51.73 27.97
N ILE A 534 -2.34 51.71 28.46
CA ILE A 534 -3.06 52.91 28.88
C ILE A 534 -2.49 53.48 30.17
N SER A 535 -2.23 52.62 31.15
CA SER A 535 -1.61 53.00 32.42
C SER A 535 -0.23 53.62 32.21
N LEU A 536 0.64 52.95 31.45
CA LEU A 536 2.03 53.39 31.21
C LEU A 536 2.11 54.71 30.43
N THR A 537 1.20 54.94 29.49
CA THR A 537 1.16 56.19 28.71
C THR A 537 0.31 57.27 29.37
N LYS A 538 -0.39 56.97 30.47
CA LYS A 538 -1.40 57.84 31.11
C LYS A 538 -2.46 58.32 30.10
N SER A 539 -2.87 57.41 29.23
CA SER A 539 -3.90 57.63 28.21
C SER A 539 -5.29 57.36 28.76
N LYS A 540 -6.35 57.79 28.07
CA LYS A 540 -7.74 57.48 28.44
C LYS A 540 -8.34 56.37 27.58
N ILE A 541 -7.80 56.20 26.37
CA ILE A 541 -8.28 55.25 25.37
C ILE A 541 -7.13 54.33 24.97
N GLY A 542 -7.41 53.06 24.73
CA GLY A 542 -6.48 52.14 24.08
C GLY A 542 -7.20 51.03 23.32
N TYR A 543 -6.54 50.53 22.28
CA TYR A 543 -7.05 49.46 21.41
C TYR A 543 -5.94 48.57 20.86
N LEU A 544 -6.31 47.35 20.49
CA LEU A 544 -5.50 46.39 19.74
C LEU A 544 -6.31 45.82 18.56
N ALA A 545 -5.69 45.78 17.38
CA ALA A 545 -6.25 45.16 16.18
C ALA A 545 -5.22 44.27 15.48
N PHE A 546 -5.65 43.11 14.97
CA PHE A 546 -4.82 42.22 14.16
C PHE A 546 -5.08 42.44 12.67
N VAL A 547 -4.05 42.24 11.85
CA VAL A 547 -4.14 42.42 10.40
C VAL A 547 -4.34 41.06 9.74
N ASN A 548 -5.43 40.90 8.98
CA ASN A 548 -5.62 39.77 8.08
C ASN A 548 -5.24 40.19 6.67
N GLU A 549 -4.03 39.81 6.27
CA GLU A 549 -3.44 40.17 4.98
C GLU A 549 -4.17 39.52 3.79
N ALA A 550 -4.67 38.28 3.96
CA ALA A 550 -5.40 37.57 2.90
C ALA A 550 -6.76 38.19 2.57
N ALA A 551 -7.40 38.81 3.57
CA ALA A 551 -8.69 39.49 3.41
C ALA A 551 -8.56 41.02 3.24
N GLY A 552 -7.37 41.59 3.41
CA GLY A 552 -7.17 43.05 3.39
C GLY A 552 -7.94 43.78 4.51
N THR A 553 -8.18 43.10 5.64
CA THR A 553 -9.01 43.60 6.75
C THR A 553 -8.28 43.67 8.08
N LEU A 554 -8.72 44.59 8.93
CA LEU A 554 -8.35 44.70 10.34
C LEU A 554 -9.40 43.98 11.18
N ILE A 555 -8.98 42.92 11.87
CA ILE A 555 -9.82 42.16 12.79
C ILE A 555 -9.61 42.76 14.19
N LYS A 556 -10.69 43.28 14.75
CA LYS A 556 -10.70 44.02 16.04
C LYS A 556 -10.73 43.02 17.20
N HIS A 557 -9.81 43.14 18.16
CA HIS A 557 -9.65 42.16 19.23
C HIS A 557 -9.67 42.73 20.67
N GLY A 558 -9.39 44.03 20.93
CA GLY A 558 -9.52 44.59 22.29
C GLY A 558 -9.64 46.11 22.35
N TRP A 559 -10.56 46.64 23.17
CA TRP A 559 -10.80 48.07 23.45
C TRP A 559 -11.04 48.26 24.96
N THR A 560 -10.75 49.44 25.51
CA THR A 560 -11.17 49.73 26.89
C THR A 560 -12.68 49.78 27.07
N ARG A 561 -13.15 49.35 28.25
CA ARG A 561 -14.55 49.49 28.69
C ARG A 561 -15.06 50.94 28.56
N GLY A 562 -14.24 51.95 28.84
CA GLY A 562 -14.59 53.37 28.68
C GLY A 562 -14.83 53.79 27.22
N ALA A 563 -13.99 53.34 26.29
CA ALA A 563 -14.17 53.63 24.86
C ALA A 563 -15.30 52.80 24.20
N LEU A 564 -15.70 51.68 24.82
CA LEU A 564 -16.85 50.86 24.44
C LEU A 564 -18.19 51.42 24.94
N GLN A 565 -18.21 52.21 26.01
CA GLN A 565 -19.43 52.84 26.56
C GLN A 565 -19.80 54.16 25.85
N GLU A 566 -18.83 54.90 25.32
CA GLU A 566 -19.04 56.17 24.61
C GLU A 566 -19.21 56.02 23.08
N CYS A 567 -18.99 54.83 22.52
CA CYS A 567 -19.01 54.58 21.08
C CYS A 567 -20.30 53.83 20.66
N THR A 568 -21.14 54.47 19.84
CA THR A 568 -22.46 53.97 19.42
C THR A 568 -22.49 53.26 18.06
N MET A 569 -21.32 52.96 17.47
CA MET A 569 -21.22 52.30 16.16
C MET A 569 -21.64 50.81 16.18
N GLU A 570 -22.23 50.33 15.08
CA GLU A 570 -22.55 48.92 14.85
C GLU A 570 -21.29 48.04 14.81
N LYS A 571 -21.27 46.94 15.59
CA LYS A 571 -20.12 46.03 15.70
C LYS A 571 -20.07 45.09 14.49
N SER A 572 -19.24 45.40 13.48
CA SER A 572 -18.95 44.45 12.40
C SER A 572 -17.96 43.37 12.84
N SER A 573 -18.37 42.10 12.76
CA SER A 573 -17.51 40.91 12.94
C SER A 573 -16.67 40.59 11.69
N ALA A 574 -16.94 41.23 10.55
CA ALA A 574 -16.27 40.97 9.28
C ALA A 574 -14.92 41.71 9.10
N GLY A 575 -14.50 42.49 10.11
CA GLY A 575 -13.28 43.30 10.05
C GLY A 575 -13.42 44.56 9.19
N TYR A 576 -12.49 45.50 9.36
CA TYR A 576 -12.49 46.78 8.62
C TYR A 576 -11.51 46.73 7.45
N SER A 577 -11.95 47.05 6.23
CA SER A 577 -11.04 47.13 5.07
C SER A 577 -9.92 48.15 5.31
N ILE A 578 -8.67 47.73 5.12
CA ILE A 578 -7.47 48.55 5.29
C ILE A 578 -7.51 49.75 4.34
N GLU A 579 -8.03 49.61 3.12
CA GLU A 579 -8.15 50.70 2.14
C GLU A 579 -9.15 51.78 2.57
N LYS A 580 -10.26 51.38 3.20
CA LYS A 580 -11.35 52.29 3.58
C LYS A 580 -11.17 52.90 4.97
N ALA A 581 -10.49 52.21 5.88
CA ALA A 581 -10.28 52.65 7.26
C ALA A 581 -9.47 53.96 7.37
N GLY A 582 -9.79 54.77 8.39
CA GLY A 582 -9.21 56.09 8.65
C GLY A 582 -7.85 56.03 9.35
N LEU A 583 -7.68 56.83 10.40
CA LEU A 583 -6.40 57.08 11.07
C LEU A 583 -5.64 55.81 11.50
N TRP A 584 -6.34 54.72 11.79
CA TRP A 584 -5.75 53.49 12.33
C TRP A 584 -5.12 52.64 11.22
N ALA A 585 -5.63 52.73 9.99
CA ALA A 585 -5.03 52.08 8.84
C ALA A 585 -3.82 52.85 8.30
N GLU A 586 -3.66 54.14 8.64
CA GLU A 586 -2.44 54.88 8.31
C GLU A 586 -1.20 54.26 8.96
N VAL A 587 -1.37 53.70 10.16
CA VAL A 587 -0.30 52.99 10.87
C VAL A 587 0.16 51.76 10.08
N VAL A 588 -0.78 51.08 9.39
CA VAL A 588 -0.49 49.95 8.50
C VAL A 588 0.10 50.41 7.17
N ARG A 589 -0.47 51.45 6.57
CA ARG A 589 -0.03 52.01 5.27
C ARG A 589 1.39 52.52 5.32
N HIS A 590 1.74 53.24 6.38
CA HIS A 590 3.05 53.85 6.55
C HIS A 590 4.06 52.93 7.24
N LYS A 591 3.60 51.85 7.89
CA LYS A 591 4.43 50.92 8.68
C LYS A 591 5.32 51.64 9.71
N LYS A 592 4.88 52.79 10.21
CA LYS A 592 5.60 53.63 11.18
C LYS A 592 4.65 54.11 12.28
N PRO A 593 5.17 54.39 13.49
CA PRO A 593 4.38 55.05 14.53
C PRO A 593 3.80 56.37 14.03
N ILE A 594 2.55 56.63 14.38
CA ILE A 594 1.86 57.88 14.06
C ILE A 594 1.48 58.56 15.36
N ILE A 595 2.01 59.76 15.59
CA ILE A 595 1.68 60.61 16.73
C ILE A 595 0.91 61.84 16.26
N ILE A 596 -0.23 62.10 16.89
CA ILE A 596 -1.05 63.29 16.68
C ILE A 596 -1.33 63.90 18.04
N ASN A 597 -0.64 65.00 18.36
CA ASN A 597 -0.81 65.73 19.62
C ASN A 597 -1.86 66.85 19.56
N ASN A 598 -2.38 67.12 18.37
CA ASN A 598 -3.47 68.06 18.15
C ASN A 598 -4.35 67.57 16.99
N TYR A 599 -5.47 66.93 17.32
CA TYR A 599 -6.41 66.43 16.33
C TYR A 599 -7.10 67.54 15.52
N ALA A 600 -7.09 68.81 15.93
CA ALA A 600 -7.69 69.90 15.15
C ALA A 600 -6.81 70.39 13.98
N TYR A 601 -5.55 69.93 13.86
CA TYR A 601 -4.59 70.47 12.89
C TYR A 601 -4.87 70.02 11.44
N PRO A 602 -5.02 70.90 10.43
CA PRO A 602 -5.58 70.54 9.11
C PRO A 602 -4.71 69.66 8.18
N GLN A 603 -3.38 69.61 8.39
CA GLN A 603 -2.44 69.03 7.41
C GLN A 603 -2.26 67.50 7.44
N LEU A 604 -3.02 66.78 8.26
CA LEU A 604 -2.91 65.32 8.37
C LEU A 604 -4.03 64.65 7.54
N VAL A 605 -3.73 63.56 6.82
CA VAL A 605 -4.72 62.77 6.08
C VAL A 605 -5.71 62.16 7.08
N LYS A 606 -6.85 62.84 7.28
CA LYS A 606 -7.95 62.41 8.17
C LYS A 606 -9.18 62.17 7.33
N LYS A 607 -9.72 60.94 7.34
CA LYS A 607 -11.03 60.63 6.74
C LYS A 607 -12.22 60.99 7.67
N GLY A 608 -12.01 61.91 8.61
CA GLY A 608 -12.97 62.25 9.67
C GLY A 608 -13.11 61.18 10.76
N ILE A 609 -13.96 61.46 11.75
CA ILE A 609 -14.43 60.50 12.76
C ILE A 609 -15.87 60.13 12.38
N PRO A 610 -16.25 58.84 12.30
CA PRO A 610 -17.63 58.44 12.02
C PRO A 610 -18.60 58.97 13.09
N GLU A 611 -19.85 59.22 12.70
CA GLU A 611 -20.90 59.68 13.61
C GLU A 611 -21.10 58.67 14.76
N GLY A 612 -21.04 59.12 16.01
CA GLY A 612 -21.18 58.28 17.21
C GLY A 612 -19.87 57.70 17.81
N HIS A 613 -18.70 58.08 17.31
CA HIS A 613 -17.39 57.64 17.85
C HIS A 613 -16.81 58.66 18.86
N THR A 614 -16.11 58.18 19.91
CA THR A 614 -15.52 59.02 20.97
C THR A 614 -14.55 60.08 20.41
N SER A 615 -14.51 61.25 21.04
CA SER A 615 -13.69 62.38 20.61
C SER A 615 -12.20 62.11 20.83
N ILE A 616 -11.40 62.28 19.77
CA ILE A 616 -9.95 62.12 19.83
C ILE A 616 -9.31 63.51 19.84
N GLU A 617 -8.66 63.89 20.94
CA GLU A 617 -7.84 65.11 21.05
C GLU A 617 -6.39 64.83 20.66
N ARG A 618 -5.90 63.68 21.12
CA ARG A 618 -4.55 63.18 20.88
C ARG A 618 -4.61 61.69 20.56
N PHE A 619 -3.76 61.25 19.64
CA PHE A 619 -3.69 59.86 19.20
C PHE A 619 -2.25 59.44 19.02
N MET A 620 -1.97 58.20 19.41
CA MET A 620 -0.74 57.52 19.04
C MET A 620 -1.05 56.09 18.63
N GLY A 621 -0.62 55.69 17.43
CA GLY A 621 -0.74 54.33 16.92
C GLY A 621 0.62 53.77 16.55
N VAL A 622 0.87 52.52 16.89
CA VAL A 622 2.14 51.82 16.70
C VAL A 622 1.90 50.48 15.98
N PRO A 623 2.57 50.24 14.84
CA PRO A 623 2.48 48.97 14.13
C PRO A 623 3.36 47.93 14.82
N LEU A 624 2.81 46.73 15.01
CA LEU A 624 3.58 45.56 15.39
C LEU A 624 3.97 44.81 14.13
N LEU A 625 5.26 44.70 13.92
CA LEU A 625 5.84 44.11 12.72
C LEU A 625 6.33 42.70 13.02
N ASP A 626 5.99 41.75 12.15
CA ASP A 626 6.74 40.51 11.97
C ASP A 626 7.48 40.63 10.63
N GLN A 627 8.81 40.70 10.71
CA GLN A 627 9.68 41.08 9.59
C GLN A 627 9.25 42.44 8.99
N ASP A 628 8.71 42.45 7.77
CA ASP A 628 8.22 43.65 7.06
C ASP A 628 6.70 43.77 7.02
N LYS A 629 5.98 42.86 7.69
CA LYS A 629 4.51 42.79 7.68
C LYS A 629 3.94 43.28 8.99
N VAL A 630 2.94 44.16 8.90
CA VAL A 630 2.20 44.60 10.09
C VAL A 630 1.26 43.46 10.49
N VAL A 631 1.55 42.79 11.61
CA VAL A 631 0.74 41.68 12.14
C VAL A 631 -0.36 42.17 13.06
N ALA A 632 -0.12 43.29 13.75
CA ALA A 632 -1.08 43.91 14.64
C ALA A 632 -0.79 45.41 14.79
N ILE A 633 -1.73 46.13 15.40
CA ILE A 633 -1.66 47.57 15.68
C ILE A 633 -2.09 47.77 17.12
N ILE A 634 -1.26 48.46 17.90
CA ILE A 634 -1.64 48.97 19.22
C ILE A 634 -1.79 50.48 19.11
N GLY A 635 -2.86 51.05 19.68
CA GLY A 635 -2.97 52.50 19.77
C GLY A 635 -3.60 52.98 21.06
N VAL A 636 -3.31 54.24 21.38
CA VAL A 636 -3.80 54.96 22.55
C VAL A 636 -4.28 56.35 22.19
N GLY A 637 -5.15 56.91 23.03
CA GLY A 637 -5.69 58.25 22.83
C GLY A 637 -5.89 59.03 24.12
N ASN A 638 -5.90 60.36 23.95
CA ASN A 638 -6.29 61.36 24.96
C ASN A 638 -5.42 61.38 26.24
N LYS A 639 -4.10 61.23 26.10
CA LYS A 639 -3.14 61.60 27.16
C LYS A 639 -3.28 63.09 27.53
N ALA A 640 -3.17 63.40 28.82
CA ALA A 640 -3.28 64.77 29.34
C ALA A 640 -2.16 65.69 28.80
N GLY A 641 -0.94 65.15 28.68
CA GLY A 641 0.21 65.79 28.04
C GLY A 641 0.37 65.38 26.57
N LYS A 642 1.48 65.82 25.96
CA LYS A 642 1.87 65.38 24.61
C LYS A 642 2.37 63.93 24.64
N TYR A 643 2.06 63.18 23.60
CA TYR A 643 2.75 61.96 23.24
C TYR A 643 4.13 62.28 22.67
N ASP A 644 5.11 61.47 23.05
CA ASP A 644 6.48 61.56 22.58
C ASP A 644 7.07 60.18 22.23
N ASP A 645 8.35 60.15 21.89
CA ASP A 645 9.04 58.91 21.56
C ASP A 645 9.14 57.94 22.75
N ALA A 646 9.06 58.43 24.00
CA ALA A 646 9.05 57.56 25.17
C ALA A 646 7.74 56.76 25.25
N ASP A 647 6.62 57.37 24.86
CA ASP A 647 5.34 56.68 24.75
C ASP A 647 5.34 55.64 23.61
N VAL A 648 5.91 55.97 22.45
CA VAL A 648 6.07 55.01 21.34
C VAL A 648 6.88 53.79 21.78
N ARG A 649 7.95 54.00 22.55
CA ARG A 649 8.75 52.91 23.12
C ARG A 649 7.91 52.02 24.05
N GLN A 650 6.99 52.56 24.86
CA GLN A 650 6.14 51.74 25.73
C GLN A 650 5.27 50.75 24.94
N LEU A 651 4.58 51.23 23.90
CA LEU A 651 3.68 50.41 23.08
C LEU A 651 4.44 49.37 22.26
N ASN A 652 5.60 49.74 21.71
CA ASN A 652 6.44 48.80 20.96
C ASN A 652 6.94 47.64 21.83
N LEU A 653 7.38 47.94 23.06
CA LEU A 653 7.90 46.90 23.97
C LEU A 653 6.82 45.90 24.37
N LEU A 654 5.66 46.38 24.81
CA LEU A 654 4.53 45.51 25.17
C LEU A 654 3.98 44.76 23.94
N GLY A 655 3.90 45.41 22.80
CA GLY A 655 3.46 44.80 21.56
C GLY A 655 4.39 43.70 21.03
N GLN A 656 5.70 43.87 21.13
CA GLN A 656 6.66 42.80 20.80
C GLN A 656 6.57 41.61 21.76
N GLY A 657 6.23 41.85 23.03
CA GLY A 657 5.93 40.79 23.99
C GLY A 657 4.70 39.97 23.59
N LEU A 658 3.62 40.66 23.18
CA LEU A 658 2.39 40.04 22.69
C LEU A 658 2.64 39.15 21.46
N VAL A 659 3.37 39.64 20.45
CA VAL A 659 3.66 38.86 19.23
C VAL A 659 4.41 37.57 19.58
N ARG A 660 5.44 37.65 20.42
CA ARG A 660 6.22 36.48 20.86
C ARG A 660 5.39 35.45 21.62
N LEU A 661 4.49 35.87 22.49
CA LEU A 661 3.62 34.95 23.24
C LEU A 661 2.61 34.25 22.33
N LEU A 662 2.04 34.97 21.35
CA LEU A 662 1.14 34.37 20.36
C LEU A 662 1.87 33.37 19.46
N GLU A 663 3.12 33.64 19.08
CA GLU A 663 3.97 32.68 18.36
C GLU A 663 4.29 31.44 19.20
N SER A 664 4.66 31.63 20.47
CA SER A 664 4.95 30.53 21.40
C SER A 664 3.75 29.59 21.57
N LYS A 665 2.55 30.14 21.78
CA LYS A 665 1.32 29.32 21.89
C LYS A 665 1.03 28.53 20.60
N ARG A 666 1.25 29.13 19.43
CA ARG A 666 1.10 28.43 18.14
C ARG A 666 2.11 27.30 17.95
N ALA A 667 3.36 27.50 18.39
CA ALA A 667 4.41 26.49 18.29
C ALA A 667 4.18 25.29 19.24
N GLU A 668 3.74 25.55 20.47
CA GLU A 668 3.42 24.52 21.45
C GLU A 668 2.27 23.62 20.98
N GLN A 669 1.20 24.22 20.44
CA GLN A 669 0.09 23.47 19.87
C GLN A 669 0.55 22.60 18.68
N GLY A 670 1.39 23.13 17.78
CA GLY A 670 1.94 22.35 16.67
C GLY A 670 2.83 21.19 17.10
N LEU A 671 3.61 21.35 18.17
CA LEU A 671 4.44 20.26 18.73
C LEU A 671 3.58 19.14 19.31
N LEU A 672 2.52 19.50 20.07
CA LEU A 672 1.60 18.54 20.66
C LEU A 672 0.88 17.72 19.56
N GLU A 673 0.40 18.39 18.52
CA GLU A 673 -0.21 17.74 17.35
C GLU A 673 0.77 16.78 16.65
N SER A 674 2.04 17.18 16.47
CA SER A 674 3.07 16.32 15.88
C SER A 674 3.40 15.10 16.74
N GLN A 675 3.52 15.26 18.06
CA GLN A 675 3.76 14.14 18.97
C GLN A 675 2.59 13.15 19.00
N GLN A 676 1.36 13.65 19.02
CA GLN A 676 0.16 12.81 18.94
C GLN A 676 0.08 12.08 17.60
N LYS A 677 0.41 12.76 16.49
CA LYS A 677 0.49 12.15 15.16
C LYS A 677 1.52 11.02 15.12
N TYR A 678 2.71 11.22 15.68
CA TYR A 678 3.74 10.18 15.74
C TYR A 678 3.29 8.97 16.57
N LYS A 679 2.76 9.20 17.78
CA LYS A 679 2.23 8.12 18.64
C LYS A 679 1.10 7.34 17.95
N ARG A 680 0.21 8.03 17.22
CA ARG A 680 -0.86 7.41 16.45
C ARG A 680 -0.31 6.56 15.30
N LEU A 681 0.63 7.11 14.53
CA LEU A 681 1.24 6.41 13.39
C LEU A 681 2.01 5.16 13.85
N PHE A 682 2.76 5.26 14.95
CA PHE A 682 3.47 4.12 15.53
C PHE A 682 2.53 3.00 15.98
N ARG A 683 1.41 3.33 16.66
CA ARG A 683 0.39 2.33 17.04
C ARG A 683 -0.27 1.69 15.81
N GLN A 684 -0.57 2.47 14.78
CA GLN A 684 -1.13 1.95 13.53
C GLN A 684 -0.14 1.01 12.84
N PHE A 685 1.15 1.35 12.82
CA PHE A 685 2.19 0.50 12.25
C PHE A 685 2.38 -0.81 13.01
N GLN A 686 2.38 -0.78 14.35
CA GLN A 686 2.39 -2.00 15.17
C GLN A 686 1.17 -2.88 14.89
N ALA A 687 -0.03 -2.31 14.87
CA ALA A 687 -1.25 -3.06 14.58
C ALA A 687 -1.24 -3.71 13.18
N LEU A 688 -0.64 -3.06 12.19
CA LEU A 688 -0.46 -3.65 10.85
C LEU A 688 0.47 -4.87 10.88
N LEU A 689 1.61 -4.76 11.58
CA LEU A 689 2.57 -5.87 11.67
C LEU A 689 2.04 -7.03 12.53
N ASP A 690 1.29 -6.73 13.59
CA ASP A 690 0.66 -7.74 14.46
C ASP A 690 -0.54 -8.41 13.78
N GLY A 691 -1.16 -7.74 12.81
CA GLY A 691 -2.19 -8.31 11.95
C GLY A 691 -1.66 -9.32 10.92
N ILE A 692 -0.34 -9.36 10.68
CA ILE A 692 0.29 -10.34 9.80
C ILE A 692 0.40 -11.68 10.55
N PRO A 693 -0.18 -12.79 10.03
CA PRO A 693 -0.14 -14.08 10.70
C PRO A 693 1.29 -14.65 10.79
N ASP A 694 2.11 -14.38 9.78
CA ASP A 694 3.46 -14.90 9.63
C ASP A 694 4.43 -14.36 10.69
N ALA A 695 5.48 -15.13 10.95
CA ALA A 695 6.47 -14.78 11.96
C ALA A 695 7.49 -13.78 11.40
N ILE A 696 7.45 -12.54 11.90
CA ILE A 696 8.40 -11.48 11.53
C ILE A 696 9.28 -11.15 12.73
N PHE A 697 10.59 -11.15 12.52
CA PHE A 697 11.60 -10.79 13.52
C PHE A 697 12.54 -9.72 12.98
N LEU A 698 13.03 -8.87 13.87
CA LEU A 698 14.18 -8.03 13.68
C LEU A 698 15.34 -8.61 14.48
N LEU A 699 16.45 -8.91 13.82
CA LEU A 699 17.58 -9.64 14.39
C LEU A 699 18.86 -8.81 14.34
N THR A 700 19.71 -8.94 15.36
CA THR A 700 21.09 -8.41 15.37
C THR A 700 22.07 -9.40 14.72
N PRO A 701 23.31 -8.98 14.40
CA PRO A 701 24.35 -9.88 13.86
C PRO A 701 24.63 -11.10 14.75
N ASP A 702 24.45 -10.96 16.07
CA ASP A 702 24.61 -12.05 17.05
C ASP A 702 23.38 -12.99 17.12
N MET A 703 22.45 -12.88 16.17
CA MET A 703 21.22 -13.68 16.08
C MET A 703 20.22 -13.47 17.23
N ASN A 704 20.34 -12.36 17.95
CA ASN A 704 19.40 -11.98 19.01
C ASN A 704 18.21 -11.21 18.43
N ILE A 705 17.03 -11.48 18.97
CA ILE A 705 15.79 -10.80 18.57
C ILE A 705 15.74 -9.42 19.22
N VAL A 706 15.64 -8.38 18.41
CA VAL A 706 15.37 -7.00 18.86
C VAL A 706 13.88 -6.79 19.02
N TRP A 707 13.09 -7.36 18.10
CA TRP A 707 11.65 -7.20 18.05
C TRP A 707 11.03 -8.35 17.24
N GLY A 708 9.78 -8.71 17.55
CA GLY A 708 8.97 -9.61 16.75
C GLY A 708 7.48 -9.28 16.86
N ASN A 709 6.70 -9.64 15.83
CA ASN A 709 5.25 -9.41 15.80
C ASN A 709 4.47 -10.47 16.60
N GLU A 710 3.16 -10.26 16.78
CA GLU A 710 2.27 -11.26 17.38
C GLU A 710 2.22 -12.59 16.61
N GLY A 711 2.42 -12.58 15.28
CA GLY A 711 2.56 -13.79 14.47
C GLY A 711 3.74 -14.67 14.91
N ALA A 712 4.91 -14.05 15.13
CA ALA A 712 6.10 -14.72 15.64
C ALA A 712 5.89 -15.34 17.03
N ALA A 713 5.28 -14.58 17.94
CA ALA A 713 4.98 -15.03 19.30
C ALA A 713 4.06 -16.26 19.30
N ARG A 714 3.00 -16.23 18.49
CA ARG A 714 2.02 -17.31 18.35
C ARG A 714 2.64 -18.60 17.82
N HIS A 715 3.49 -18.50 16.81
CA HIS A 715 4.13 -19.67 16.20
C HIS A 715 5.20 -20.30 17.09
N LEU A 716 5.89 -19.49 17.90
CA LEU A 716 6.88 -19.96 18.88
C LEU A 716 6.27 -20.36 20.23
N GLY A 717 4.98 -20.12 20.46
CA GLY A 717 4.31 -20.44 21.72
C GLY A 717 4.77 -19.59 22.91
N VAL A 718 5.28 -18.38 22.67
CA VAL A 718 5.78 -17.46 23.69
C VAL A 718 5.01 -16.13 23.67
N HIS A 719 5.07 -15.36 24.75
CA HIS A 719 4.46 -14.04 24.79
C HIS A 719 5.30 -13.03 23.99
N VAL A 720 4.70 -12.13 23.19
CA VAL A 720 5.44 -11.19 22.32
C VAL A 720 6.48 -10.35 23.06
N LYS A 721 6.17 -9.94 24.30
CA LYS A 721 7.09 -9.18 25.18
C LYS A 721 8.31 -9.99 25.66
N ALA A 722 8.30 -11.30 25.53
CA ALA A 722 9.41 -12.18 25.89
C ALA A 722 10.36 -12.43 24.70
N LEU A 723 10.02 -12.00 23.49
CA LEU A 723 10.86 -12.17 22.31
C LEU A 723 12.15 -11.32 22.34
N PRO A 724 12.12 -10.02 22.71
CA PRO A 724 13.34 -9.21 22.68
C PRO A 724 14.42 -9.72 23.64
N GLY A 725 15.63 -9.93 23.12
CA GLY A 725 16.80 -10.43 23.85
C GLY A 725 17.04 -11.93 23.71
N GLU A 726 16.07 -12.70 23.21
CA GLU A 726 16.21 -14.14 23.00
C GLU A 726 16.96 -14.47 21.70
N SER A 727 17.63 -15.62 21.68
CA SER A 727 18.32 -16.11 20.47
C SER A 727 17.32 -16.73 19.49
N CYS A 728 17.37 -16.30 18.24
CA CYS A 728 16.51 -16.83 17.17
C CYS A 728 16.73 -18.34 16.98
N CYS A 729 17.98 -18.83 17.04
CA CYS A 729 18.26 -20.25 16.81
C CYS A 729 17.72 -21.09 17.97
N SER A 730 17.95 -20.65 19.22
CA SER A 730 17.44 -21.33 20.42
C SER A 730 15.93 -21.56 20.36
N LEU A 731 15.17 -20.53 19.97
CA LEU A 731 13.71 -20.61 19.91
C LEU A 731 13.18 -21.52 18.78
N TRP A 732 13.87 -21.60 17.64
CA TRP A 732 13.41 -22.34 16.48
C TRP A 732 13.93 -23.78 16.39
N THR A 733 15.16 -24.04 16.85
CA THR A 733 15.81 -25.37 16.75
C THR A 733 16.03 -26.03 18.11
N GLY A 734 15.85 -25.31 19.22
CA GLY A 734 16.21 -25.79 20.56
C GLY A 734 17.72 -25.85 20.80
N GLN A 735 18.55 -25.31 19.89
CA GLN A 735 20.01 -25.30 19.98
C GLN A 735 20.54 -23.87 19.87
N ALA A 736 21.65 -23.59 20.57
CA ALA A 736 22.30 -22.29 20.54
C ALA A 736 23.12 -22.03 19.25
N GLU A 737 23.39 -23.07 18.46
CA GLU A 737 24.14 -22.96 17.22
C GLU A 737 23.28 -22.47 16.05
N THR A 738 23.92 -21.78 15.09
CA THR A 738 23.26 -21.28 13.89
C THR A 738 22.71 -22.42 13.04
N CYS A 739 21.50 -22.24 12.49
CA CYS A 739 20.88 -23.27 11.68
C CYS A 739 21.76 -23.60 10.45
N PRO A 740 21.87 -24.88 10.05
CA PRO A 740 22.52 -25.24 8.79
C PRO A 740 21.84 -24.50 7.63
N ASP A 741 22.65 -23.81 6.82
CA ASP A 741 22.20 -23.04 5.66
C ASP A 741 21.17 -21.91 5.97
N CYS A 742 21.38 -21.21 7.09
CA CYS A 742 20.51 -20.13 7.55
C CYS A 742 20.54 -18.91 6.61
N PRO A 743 19.39 -18.50 6.01
CA PRO A 743 19.33 -17.33 5.14
C PRO A 743 19.61 -16.01 5.88
N VAL A 744 19.35 -15.94 7.18
CA VAL A 744 19.66 -14.74 8.00
C VAL A 744 21.17 -14.53 8.12
N ALA A 745 21.92 -15.60 8.38
CA ALA A 745 23.38 -15.53 8.49
C ALA A 745 24.01 -15.11 7.14
N ARG A 746 23.58 -15.75 6.04
CA ARG A 746 24.00 -15.37 4.69
C ARG A 746 23.63 -13.93 4.34
N CYS A 747 22.48 -13.43 4.80
CA CYS A 747 22.04 -12.06 4.57
C CYS A 747 22.94 -11.02 5.27
N PHE A 748 23.41 -11.31 6.50
CA PHE A 748 24.40 -10.48 7.18
C PHE A 748 25.75 -10.47 6.43
N GLU A 749 26.19 -11.61 5.90
CA GLU A 749 27.44 -11.72 5.13
C GLU A 749 27.36 -11.09 3.74
N SER A 750 26.27 -11.33 3.01
CA SER A 750 26.09 -10.93 1.61
C SER A 750 25.58 -9.49 1.45
N GLY A 751 24.86 -8.99 2.46
CA GLY A 751 24.18 -7.70 2.41
C GLY A 751 23.07 -7.61 1.36
N LYS A 752 22.54 -8.75 0.92
CA LYS A 752 21.43 -8.91 -0.03
C LYS A 752 20.30 -9.75 0.60
N ALA A 753 19.12 -9.71 -0.02
CA ALA A 753 18.01 -10.53 0.43
C ALA A 753 18.26 -12.02 0.11
N GLU A 754 17.93 -12.89 1.04
CA GLU A 754 18.15 -14.34 0.97
C GLU A 754 16.83 -15.07 1.27
N GLU A 755 16.62 -16.22 0.62
CA GLU A 755 15.44 -17.05 0.82
C GLU A 755 15.84 -18.53 0.83
N GLN A 756 15.30 -19.29 1.79
CA GLN A 756 15.48 -20.74 1.85
C GLN A 756 14.32 -21.39 2.63
N PRO A 757 13.69 -22.46 2.10
CA PRO A 757 12.80 -23.29 2.90
C PRO A 757 13.61 -24.11 3.92
N LEU A 758 13.20 -24.04 5.19
CA LEU A 758 13.82 -24.77 6.30
C LEU A 758 12.77 -25.67 6.98
N ALA A 759 13.14 -26.92 7.22
CA ALA A 759 12.37 -27.82 8.06
C ALA A 759 12.78 -27.62 9.52
N TYR A 760 11.81 -27.35 10.38
CA TYR A 760 12.04 -27.20 11.82
C TYR A 760 11.51 -28.43 12.60
N PRO A 761 11.93 -28.62 13.87
CA PRO A 761 11.51 -29.77 14.68
C PRO A 761 10.01 -29.88 14.95
N ASP A 762 9.25 -28.82 14.67
CA ASP A 762 7.78 -28.78 14.74
C ASP A 762 7.10 -29.61 13.62
N GLY A 763 7.88 -30.19 12.70
CA GLY A 763 7.38 -31.00 11.59
C GLY A 763 6.84 -30.17 10.42
N LYS A 764 7.02 -28.85 10.47
CA LYS A 764 6.59 -27.92 9.42
C LYS A 764 7.74 -27.49 8.53
N ILE A 765 7.40 -27.09 7.32
CA ILE A 765 8.33 -26.49 6.37
C ILE A 765 8.07 -25.00 6.34
N TRP A 766 9.08 -24.23 6.72
CA TRP A 766 9.02 -22.79 6.82
C TRP A 766 9.77 -22.13 5.68
N GLY A 767 9.07 -21.33 4.87
CA GLY A 767 9.69 -20.44 3.90
C GLY A 767 10.31 -19.26 4.63
N VAL A 768 11.64 -19.27 4.80
CA VAL A 768 12.35 -18.21 5.52
C VAL A 768 12.97 -17.23 4.54
N LYS A 769 12.61 -15.95 4.66
CA LYS A 769 13.16 -14.82 3.93
C LYS A 769 13.90 -13.89 4.87
N ALA A 770 15.06 -13.40 4.45
CA ALA A 770 15.88 -12.47 5.21
C ALA A 770 16.17 -11.21 4.40
N PHE A 771 15.94 -10.03 4.98
CA PHE A 771 16.15 -8.73 4.34
C PHE A 771 17.11 -7.86 5.17
N PRO A 772 18.17 -7.30 4.57
CA PRO A 772 19.16 -6.51 5.30
C PRO A 772 18.68 -5.07 5.53
N LEU A 773 18.86 -4.57 6.75
CA LEU A 773 18.70 -3.15 7.09
C LEU A 773 20.08 -2.53 7.26
N LYS A 774 20.39 -1.55 6.41
CA LYS A 774 21.71 -0.92 6.36
C LYS A 774 21.73 0.41 7.08
N ASN A 775 22.82 0.68 7.80
CA ASN A 775 23.06 1.98 8.42
C ASN A 775 23.48 3.03 7.35
N ALA A 776 23.68 4.28 7.77
CA ALA A 776 24.09 5.37 6.89
C ALA A 776 25.48 5.16 6.22
N MET A 777 26.28 4.23 6.72
CA MET A 777 27.59 3.84 6.18
C MET A 777 27.50 2.65 5.21
N GLY A 778 26.32 2.06 5.02
CA GLY A 778 26.06 0.95 4.10
C GLY A 778 26.29 -0.44 4.68
N GLU A 779 26.64 -0.54 5.97
CA GLU A 779 26.83 -1.81 6.68
C GLU A 779 25.48 -2.35 7.17
N VAL A 780 25.32 -3.69 7.19
CA VAL A 780 24.09 -4.33 7.67
C VAL A 780 24.04 -4.23 9.19
N GLU A 781 23.14 -3.39 9.71
CA GLU A 781 22.94 -3.16 11.15
C GLU A 781 22.03 -4.22 11.77
N ASN A 782 20.95 -4.58 11.06
CA ASN A 782 19.97 -5.57 11.48
C ASN A 782 19.45 -6.33 10.26
N VAL A 783 18.82 -7.49 10.49
CA VAL A 783 18.14 -8.26 9.45
C VAL A 783 16.68 -8.51 9.85
N ILE A 784 15.77 -8.27 8.92
CA ILE A 784 14.37 -8.67 9.04
C ILE A 784 14.26 -10.12 8.57
N LYS A 785 13.90 -11.03 9.48
CA LYS A 785 13.54 -12.42 9.16
C LYS A 785 12.02 -12.52 9.05
N MET A 786 11.52 -13.06 7.96
CA MET A 786 10.12 -13.46 7.81
C MET A 786 10.07 -14.98 7.61
N ALA A 787 9.27 -15.68 8.40
CA ALA A 787 9.08 -17.13 8.30
C ALA A 787 7.59 -17.42 8.10
N VAL A 788 7.28 -18.10 7.00
CA VAL A 788 5.92 -18.46 6.58
C VAL A 788 5.77 -19.98 6.55
N ASP A 789 4.69 -20.52 7.10
CA ASP A 789 4.40 -21.96 7.00
C ASP A 789 3.97 -22.29 5.56
N ILE A 790 4.82 -23.01 4.83
CA ILE A 790 4.57 -23.41 3.43
C ILE A 790 4.28 -24.90 3.30
N THR A 791 4.02 -25.60 4.40
CA THR A 791 3.88 -27.06 4.42
C THR A 791 2.78 -27.55 3.47
N GLU A 792 1.60 -26.95 3.51
CA GLU A 792 0.48 -27.30 2.62
C GLU A 792 0.79 -26.96 1.16
N LYS A 793 1.42 -25.81 0.92
CA LYS A 793 1.78 -25.36 -0.43
C LYS A 793 2.79 -26.30 -1.09
N VAL A 794 3.77 -26.81 -0.35
CA VAL A 794 4.74 -27.79 -0.85
C VAL A 794 4.03 -29.11 -1.15
N LYS A 795 3.15 -29.60 -0.28
CA LYS A 795 2.36 -30.83 -0.52
C LYS A 795 1.47 -30.73 -1.76
N LEU A 796 0.70 -29.65 -1.88
CA LEU A 796 -0.19 -29.42 -3.03
C LEU A 796 0.59 -29.31 -4.34
N ARG A 797 1.79 -28.70 -4.31
CA ARG A 797 2.66 -28.65 -5.49
C ARG A 797 3.13 -30.04 -5.91
N ASP A 798 3.59 -30.86 -4.95
CA ASP A 798 4.03 -32.23 -5.24
C ASP A 798 2.87 -33.10 -5.77
N GLU A 799 1.65 -32.92 -5.24
CA GLU A 799 0.43 -33.58 -5.71
C GLU A 799 0.03 -33.11 -7.12
N ALA A 800 0.10 -31.81 -7.38
CA ALA A 800 -0.18 -31.24 -8.70
C ALA A 800 0.83 -31.71 -9.74
N GLU A 801 2.12 -31.77 -9.41
CA GLU A 801 3.16 -32.30 -10.32
C GLU A 801 2.95 -33.80 -10.61
N ARG A 802 2.51 -34.59 -9.63
CA ARG A 802 2.11 -36.00 -9.85
C ARG A 802 0.86 -36.13 -10.70
N SER A 803 -0.16 -35.31 -10.45
CA SER A 803 -1.41 -35.29 -11.21
C SER A 803 -1.18 -34.86 -12.66
N ALA A 804 -0.38 -33.82 -12.90
CA ALA A 804 -0.02 -33.36 -14.23
C ALA A 804 0.74 -34.43 -15.04
N ARG A 805 1.63 -35.19 -14.41
CA ARG A 805 2.30 -36.35 -15.06
C ARG A 805 1.30 -37.44 -15.44
N LEU A 806 0.31 -37.71 -14.60
CA LEU A 806 -0.73 -38.71 -14.89
C LEU A 806 -1.68 -38.25 -16.00
N ALA A 807 -2.06 -36.97 -16.03
CA ALA A 807 -2.90 -36.39 -17.08
C ALA A 807 -2.21 -36.41 -18.45
N SER A 808 -0.93 -36.02 -18.51
CA SER A 808 -0.12 -36.09 -19.75
C SER A 808 0.03 -37.52 -20.27
N LEU A 809 0.18 -38.50 -19.37
CA LEU A 809 0.20 -39.92 -19.73
C LEU A 809 -1.16 -40.39 -20.27
N GLY A 810 -2.27 -39.82 -19.79
CA GLY A 810 -3.63 -40.11 -20.21
C GLY A 810 -3.93 -39.70 -21.65
N GLU A 811 -3.59 -38.46 -22.04
CA GLU A 811 -3.80 -37.97 -23.41
C GLU A 811 -3.00 -38.80 -24.44
N LEU A 812 -1.74 -39.08 -24.15
CA LEU A 812 -0.88 -39.89 -25.04
C LEU A 812 -1.38 -41.34 -25.13
N ALA A 813 -1.80 -41.94 -24.02
CA ALA A 813 -2.28 -43.31 -24.00
C ALA A 813 -3.58 -43.49 -24.80
N ALA A 814 -4.48 -42.50 -24.83
CA ALA A 814 -5.71 -42.56 -25.63
C ALA A 814 -5.43 -42.51 -27.15
N GLY A 815 -4.50 -41.65 -27.58
CA GLY A 815 -4.06 -41.58 -28.98
C GLY A 815 -3.32 -42.84 -29.42
N VAL A 816 -2.33 -43.28 -28.64
CA VAL A 816 -1.53 -44.49 -28.90
C VAL A 816 -2.42 -45.74 -28.92
N ALA A 817 -3.43 -45.84 -28.04
CA ALA A 817 -4.40 -46.92 -28.05
C ALA A 817 -5.18 -46.99 -29.37
N HIS A 818 -5.58 -45.84 -29.91
CA HIS A 818 -6.29 -45.79 -31.19
C HIS A 818 -5.39 -46.19 -32.37
N GLU A 819 -4.13 -45.76 -32.35
CA GLU A 819 -3.15 -46.07 -33.40
C GLU A 819 -2.69 -47.53 -33.39
N ILE A 820 -2.63 -48.19 -32.22
CA ILE A 820 -2.30 -49.62 -32.12
C ILE A 820 -3.48 -50.51 -32.53
N ASN A 821 -4.71 -50.13 -32.16
CA ASN A 821 -5.90 -50.94 -32.47
C ASN A 821 -6.16 -51.05 -33.98
N ASN A 822 -5.83 -50.01 -34.76
CA ASN A 822 -6.05 -49.99 -36.21
C ASN A 822 -5.29 -51.11 -36.97
N PRO A 823 -3.94 -51.19 -36.91
CA PRO A 823 -3.19 -52.26 -37.57
C PRO A 823 -3.46 -53.63 -36.93
N ASN A 824 -3.68 -53.69 -35.61
CA ASN A 824 -3.98 -54.95 -34.93
C ASN A 824 -5.35 -55.54 -35.34
N GLY A 825 -6.35 -54.69 -35.60
CA GLY A 825 -7.64 -55.12 -36.14
C GLY A 825 -7.51 -55.75 -37.53
N VAL A 826 -6.66 -55.18 -38.40
CA VAL A 826 -6.36 -55.73 -39.73
C VAL A 826 -5.63 -57.07 -39.62
N LEU A 827 -4.64 -57.19 -38.73
CA LEU A 827 -3.92 -58.44 -38.50
C LEU A 827 -4.84 -59.56 -38.01
N LEU A 828 -5.74 -59.27 -37.07
CA LEU A 828 -6.70 -60.25 -36.54
C LEU A 828 -7.71 -60.71 -37.61
N LEU A 829 -8.14 -59.79 -38.48
CA LEU A 829 -9.03 -60.12 -39.60
C LEU A 829 -8.32 -61.01 -40.63
N ASN A 830 -7.10 -60.62 -41.05
CA ASN A 830 -6.34 -61.34 -42.06
C ASN A 830 -5.91 -62.74 -41.57
N SER A 831 -5.47 -62.87 -40.31
CA SER A 831 -5.08 -64.17 -39.75
C SER A 831 -6.25 -65.14 -39.62
N LYS A 832 -7.48 -64.62 -39.43
CA LYS A 832 -8.71 -65.44 -39.50
C LYS A 832 -9.00 -65.91 -40.93
N ILE A 833 -8.95 -65.02 -41.91
CA ILE A 833 -9.15 -65.38 -43.32
C ILE A 833 -8.12 -66.41 -43.79
N LEU A 834 -6.86 -66.23 -43.40
CA LEU A 834 -5.79 -67.20 -43.71
C LEU A 834 -6.02 -68.54 -43.03
N ALA A 835 -6.46 -68.57 -41.76
CA ALA A 835 -6.78 -69.82 -41.06
C ALA A 835 -7.90 -70.59 -41.76
N ASP A 836 -8.98 -69.91 -42.15
CA ASP A 836 -10.09 -70.51 -42.89
C ASP A 836 -9.60 -71.05 -44.25
N PHE A 837 -8.81 -70.28 -45.00
CA PHE A 837 -8.22 -70.71 -46.28
C PHE A 837 -7.33 -71.94 -46.14
N PHE A 838 -6.38 -71.94 -45.20
CA PHE A 838 -5.44 -73.05 -45.03
C PHE A 838 -6.14 -74.30 -44.46
N THR A 839 -7.23 -74.16 -43.72
CA THR A 839 -8.04 -75.31 -43.27
C THR A 839 -8.61 -76.10 -44.46
N GLU A 840 -8.98 -75.41 -45.55
CA GLU A 840 -9.47 -76.05 -46.78
C GLU A 840 -8.35 -76.46 -47.73
N ALA A 841 -7.28 -75.66 -47.84
CA ALA A 841 -6.23 -75.87 -48.83
C ALA A 841 -5.13 -76.86 -48.40
N LEU A 842 -4.82 -76.97 -47.10
CA LEU A 842 -3.74 -77.83 -46.61
C LEU A 842 -3.92 -79.32 -46.96
N PRO A 843 -5.12 -79.91 -46.80
CA PRO A 843 -5.31 -81.33 -47.16
C PRO A 843 -5.06 -81.63 -48.63
N GLU A 844 -5.42 -80.73 -49.55
CA GLU A 844 -5.15 -80.90 -50.98
C GLU A 844 -3.67 -80.70 -51.32
N LEU A 845 -3.03 -79.69 -50.70
CA LEU A 845 -1.62 -79.39 -50.88
C LEU A 845 -0.73 -80.52 -50.36
N SER A 846 -1.01 -81.03 -49.16
CA SER A 846 -0.30 -82.16 -48.53
C SER A 846 -0.37 -83.41 -49.42
N ASN A 847 -1.56 -83.72 -49.95
CA ASN A 847 -1.76 -84.82 -50.91
C ASN A 847 -1.00 -84.62 -52.24
N PHE A 848 -0.92 -83.38 -52.74
CA PHE A 848 -0.17 -83.07 -53.97
C PHE A 848 1.34 -83.21 -53.77
N LEU A 849 1.87 -82.68 -52.66
CA LEU A 849 3.30 -82.73 -52.33
C LEU A 849 3.77 -84.18 -52.15
N GLN A 850 2.98 -85.01 -51.46
CA GLN A 850 3.25 -86.45 -51.34
C GLN A 850 3.28 -87.15 -52.70
N LYS A 851 2.33 -86.86 -53.60
CA LYS A 851 2.28 -87.46 -54.95
C LYS A 851 3.46 -87.07 -55.83
N GLN A 852 4.02 -85.87 -55.66
CA GLN A 852 5.15 -85.37 -56.42
C GLN A 852 6.51 -85.70 -55.79
N GLY A 853 6.54 -86.32 -54.61
CA GLY A 853 7.78 -86.65 -53.90
C GLY A 853 8.54 -85.41 -53.41
N ILE A 854 7.83 -84.32 -53.10
CA ILE A 854 8.44 -83.08 -52.59
C ILE A 854 8.47 -83.17 -51.06
N GLU A 855 9.67 -83.28 -50.49
CA GLU A 855 9.87 -83.46 -49.03
C GLU A 855 9.74 -82.15 -48.23
N SER A 856 10.06 -81.00 -48.84
CA SER A 856 9.98 -79.68 -48.18
C SER A 856 9.50 -78.61 -49.16
N LEU A 857 8.64 -77.71 -48.67
CA LEU A 857 8.17 -76.55 -49.43
C LEU A 857 8.40 -75.28 -48.61
N ALA A 858 9.13 -74.33 -49.19
CA ALA A 858 9.45 -73.04 -48.58
C ALA A 858 10.08 -73.14 -47.16
N GLY A 859 10.80 -74.23 -46.87
CA GLY A 859 11.49 -74.44 -45.59
C GLY A 859 10.65 -75.14 -44.51
N LEU A 860 9.42 -75.56 -44.83
CA LEU A 860 8.60 -76.42 -43.98
C LEU A 860 8.60 -77.84 -44.55
N ASP A 861 8.79 -78.83 -43.68
CA ASP A 861 8.72 -80.24 -44.06
C ASP A 861 7.27 -80.63 -44.38
N ALA A 862 7.07 -81.30 -45.51
CA ALA A 862 5.74 -81.63 -46.03
C ALA A 862 4.91 -82.49 -45.05
N SER A 863 5.57 -83.26 -44.17
CA SER A 863 4.92 -84.06 -43.12
C SER A 863 4.41 -83.25 -41.93
N GLU A 864 4.87 -82.01 -41.75
CA GLU A 864 4.57 -81.17 -40.58
C GLU A 864 3.69 -79.97 -40.94
N MET A 865 3.45 -79.71 -42.24
CA MET A 865 2.66 -78.56 -42.71
C MET A 865 1.22 -78.54 -42.18
N ASP A 866 0.59 -79.72 -42.05
CA ASP A 866 -0.78 -79.86 -41.55
C ASP A 866 -0.91 -79.53 -40.06
N THR A 867 0.21 -79.45 -39.33
CA THR A 867 0.26 -79.08 -37.91
C THR A 867 0.86 -77.70 -37.68
N GLU A 868 1.96 -77.36 -38.36
CA GLU A 868 2.72 -76.13 -38.14
C GLU A 868 1.97 -74.88 -38.64
N ILE A 869 1.38 -74.92 -39.85
CA ILE A 869 0.69 -73.76 -40.44
C ILE A 869 -0.55 -73.34 -39.62
N PRO A 870 -1.44 -74.27 -39.22
CA PRO A 870 -2.56 -73.92 -38.34
C PRO A 870 -2.11 -73.39 -36.97
N GLN A 871 -1.02 -73.95 -36.41
CA GLN A 871 -0.49 -73.49 -35.12
C GLN A 871 0.05 -72.06 -35.21
N MET A 872 0.83 -71.74 -36.24
CA MET A 872 1.35 -70.37 -36.46
C MET A 872 0.21 -69.34 -36.61
N LEU A 873 -0.86 -69.68 -37.33
CA LEU A 873 -2.02 -68.80 -37.51
C LEU A 873 -2.80 -68.62 -36.20
N THR A 874 -2.92 -69.69 -35.40
CA THR A 874 -3.53 -69.64 -34.06
C THR A 874 -2.72 -68.73 -33.13
N ASP A 875 -1.39 -68.86 -33.13
CA ASP A 875 -0.49 -68.03 -32.32
C ASP A 875 -0.56 -66.54 -32.72
N MET A 876 -0.69 -66.25 -34.02
CA MET A 876 -0.90 -64.89 -34.52
C MET A 876 -2.24 -64.31 -34.03
N GLN A 877 -3.32 -65.09 -34.10
CA GLN A 877 -4.63 -64.66 -33.61
C GLN A 877 -4.61 -64.38 -32.10
N ASP A 878 -4.00 -65.26 -31.32
CA ASP A 878 -3.94 -65.11 -29.86
C ASP A 878 -3.05 -63.94 -29.44
N SER A 879 -1.95 -63.70 -30.18
CA SER A 879 -1.12 -62.51 -30.00
C SER A 879 -1.88 -61.22 -30.30
N SER A 880 -2.68 -61.18 -31.38
CA SER A 880 -3.52 -60.02 -31.69
C SER A 880 -4.63 -59.79 -30.66
N LYS A 881 -5.30 -60.85 -30.18
CA LYS A 881 -6.30 -60.74 -29.10
C LYS A 881 -5.67 -60.20 -27.82
N ARG A 882 -4.43 -60.61 -27.53
CA ARG A 882 -3.68 -60.14 -26.37
C ARG A 882 -3.33 -58.65 -26.47
N ILE A 883 -2.92 -58.16 -27.64
CA ILE A 883 -2.69 -56.72 -27.86
C ILE A 883 -3.97 -55.93 -27.60
N ASN A 884 -5.12 -56.39 -28.12
CA ASN A 884 -6.42 -55.74 -27.84
C ASN A 884 -6.75 -55.72 -26.34
N GLY A 885 -6.42 -56.78 -25.60
CA GLY A 885 -6.57 -56.83 -24.15
C GLY A 885 -5.74 -55.76 -23.42
N ILE A 886 -4.45 -55.66 -23.76
CA ILE A 886 -3.53 -54.67 -23.17
C ILE A 886 -4.00 -53.24 -23.46
N VAL A 887 -4.38 -52.95 -24.70
CA VAL A 887 -4.83 -51.62 -25.11
C VAL A 887 -6.16 -51.25 -24.43
N LYS A 888 -7.06 -52.23 -24.24
CA LYS A 888 -8.32 -52.02 -23.53
C LYS A 888 -8.11 -51.71 -22.05
N ASP A 889 -7.16 -52.39 -21.40
CA ASP A 889 -6.78 -52.12 -20.01
C ASP A 889 -6.15 -50.74 -19.86
N LEU A 890 -5.28 -50.34 -20.79
CA LEU A 890 -4.68 -49.01 -20.82
C LEU A 890 -5.74 -47.92 -21.00
N LYS A 891 -6.68 -48.10 -21.93
CA LYS A 891 -7.77 -47.13 -22.17
C LYS A 891 -8.68 -46.98 -20.94
N ARG A 892 -8.97 -48.08 -20.23
CA ARG A 892 -9.74 -48.05 -18.98
C ARG A 892 -9.02 -47.35 -17.83
N PHE A 893 -7.70 -47.51 -17.73
CA PHE A 893 -6.90 -46.80 -16.72
C PHE A 893 -7.02 -45.27 -16.86
N VAL A 894 -7.12 -44.80 -18.10
CA VAL A 894 -7.15 -43.38 -18.48
C VAL A 894 -8.56 -42.75 -18.44
N GLN A 895 -9.62 -43.51 -18.75
CA GLN A 895 -10.95 -42.92 -19.02
C GLN A 895 -11.84 -42.60 -17.80
N SER A 896 -11.37 -42.71 -16.55
CA SER A 896 -12.24 -42.52 -15.38
C SER A 896 -12.12 -41.12 -14.73
N GLU A 897 -12.49 -40.07 -15.46
CA GLU A 897 -12.63 -38.70 -14.94
C GLU A 897 -14.06 -38.14 -15.11
N SER A 898 -15.09 -38.98 -15.03
CA SER A 898 -16.46 -38.50 -14.84
C SER A 898 -16.76 -38.37 -13.35
N THR A 899 -17.18 -37.18 -12.89
CA THR A 899 -17.60 -36.88 -11.51
C THR A 899 -18.46 -38.04 -10.97
N PRO A 900 -17.98 -38.81 -9.98
CA PRO A 900 -18.63 -40.05 -9.63
C PRO A 900 -19.89 -39.79 -8.78
N PHE A 901 -21.03 -40.31 -9.21
CA PHE A 901 -22.25 -40.34 -8.39
C PHE A 901 -22.16 -41.53 -7.43
N PHE A 902 -21.71 -41.27 -6.20
CA PHE A 902 -21.70 -42.28 -5.14
C PHE A 902 -23.12 -42.54 -4.63
N SER A 903 -23.48 -43.81 -4.48
CA SER A 903 -24.78 -44.26 -3.95
C SER A 903 -24.59 -45.28 -2.81
N PRO A 904 -25.59 -45.50 -1.94
CA PRO A 904 -25.57 -46.63 -1.02
C PRO A 904 -25.58 -47.96 -1.80
N VAL A 905 -24.55 -48.80 -1.58
CA VAL A 905 -24.36 -50.09 -2.26
C VAL A 905 -24.40 -51.22 -1.24
N ASP A 906 -25.08 -52.31 -1.58
CA ASP A 906 -25.03 -53.57 -0.84
C ASP A 906 -23.85 -54.42 -1.34
N LEU A 907 -22.92 -54.75 -0.45
CA LEU A 907 -21.71 -55.50 -0.78
C LEU A 907 -22.02 -56.97 -1.14
N ASN A 908 -23.09 -57.56 -0.59
CA ASN A 908 -23.51 -58.92 -0.95
C ASN A 908 -23.97 -58.99 -2.40
N GLU A 909 -24.78 -58.02 -2.85
CA GLU A 909 -25.25 -57.94 -4.24
C GLU A 909 -24.09 -57.79 -5.25
N VAL A 910 -23.06 -57.00 -4.88
CA VAL A 910 -21.83 -56.85 -5.67
C VAL A 910 -21.12 -58.19 -5.85
N VAL A 911 -20.98 -58.96 -4.76
CA VAL A 911 -20.34 -60.29 -4.79
C VAL A 911 -21.14 -61.27 -5.64
N GLU A 912 -22.46 -61.34 -5.46
CA GLU A 912 -23.31 -62.23 -6.25
C GLU A 912 -23.19 -61.97 -7.75
N MET A 913 -23.18 -60.70 -8.16
CA MET A 913 -23.03 -60.32 -9.55
C MET A 913 -21.64 -60.67 -10.10
N ALA A 914 -20.58 -60.36 -9.35
CA ALA A 914 -19.21 -60.70 -9.75
C ALA A 914 -19.01 -62.22 -9.90
N VAL A 915 -19.57 -63.03 -8.99
CA VAL A 915 -19.52 -64.50 -9.04
C VAL A 915 -20.30 -65.04 -10.23
N ARG A 916 -21.49 -64.50 -10.51
CA ARG A 916 -22.29 -64.85 -11.69
C ARG A 916 -21.53 -64.59 -12.99
N LEU A 917 -20.85 -63.45 -13.10
CA LEU A 917 -20.07 -63.08 -14.29
C LEU A 917 -18.79 -63.92 -14.46
N THR A 918 -18.22 -64.43 -13.37
CA THR A 918 -17.00 -65.25 -13.39
C THR A 918 -17.26 -66.76 -13.35
N GLY A 919 -18.53 -67.18 -13.35
CA GLY A 919 -18.94 -68.57 -13.12
C GLY A 919 -18.33 -69.62 -14.07
N SER A 920 -18.10 -69.29 -15.35
CA SER A 920 -17.45 -70.20 -16.30
C SER A 920 -15.97 -70.45 -15.97
N THR A 921 -15.28 -69.41 -15.47
CA THR A 921 -13.87 -69.48 -15.05
C THR A 921 -13.73 -70.21 -13.72
N LEU A 922 -14.63 -69.92 -12.76
CA LEU A 922 -14.71 -70.62 -11.49
C LEU A 922 -14.93 -72.13 -11.67
N LYS A 923 -15.87 -72.56 -12.51
CA LYS A 923 -16.08 -73.98 -12.82
C LYS A 923 -14.86 -74.68 -13.42
N LYS A 924 -14.04 -73.95 -14.18
CA LYS A 924 -12.84 -74.48 -14.83
C LYS A 924 -11.70 -74.71 -13.83
N PHE A 925 -11.43 -73.73 -12.96
CA PHE A 925 -10.23 -73.70 -12.10
C PHE A 925 -10.50 -74.01 -10.62
N ALA A 926 -11.72 -73.73 -10.13
CA ALA A 926 -12.09 -73.82 -8.72
C ALA A 926 -13.35 -74.68 -8.48
N PRO A 927 -13.25 -76.02 -8.57
CA PRO A 927 -14.40 -76.92 -8.38
C PRO A 927 -14.96 -76.92 -6.95
N GLY A 928 -14.16 -76.54 -5.94
CA GLY A 928 -14.58 -76.35 -4.54
C GLY A 928 -14.74 -74.88 -4.18
N PHE A 929 -15.45 -74.13 -5.03
CA PHE A 929 -15.76 -72.71 -4.79
C PHE A 929 -16.88 -72.56 -3.75
N GLU A 930 -16.64 -71.74 -2.72
CA GLU A 930 -17.60 -71.45 -1.66
C GLU A 930 -17.78 -69.95 -1.46
N VAL A 931 -19.03 -69.51 -1.22
CA VAL A 931 -19.37 -68.12 -0.91
C VAL A 931 -20.15 -68.06 0.40
N CYS A 932 -19.69 -67.22 1.33
CA CYS A 932 -20.32 -66.97 2.62
C CYS A 932 -20.72 -65.49 2.73
N HIS A 933 -22.01 -65.20 2.67
CA HIS A 933 -22.52 -63.85 2.84
C HIS A 933 -22.71 -63.51 4.33
N GLY A 934 -22.26 -62.31 4.73
CA GLY A 934 -22.54 -61.77 6.05
C GLY A 934 -24.03 -61.42 6.17
N ALA A 935 -24.63 -61.74 7.32
CA ALA A 935 -26.00 -61.34 7.63
C ALA A 935 -26.06 -59.85 7.97
N ASP A 936 -27.07 -59.14 7.45
CA ASP A 936 -27.39 -57.74 7.79
C ASP A 936 -26.21 -56.75 7.71
N LEU A 937 -25.42 -56.83 6.63
CA LEU A 937 -24.30 -55.91 6.41
C LEU A 937 -24.79 -54.46 6.21
N PRO A 938 -24.14 -53.47 6.86
CA PRO A 938 -24.36 -52.07 6.54
C PRO A 938 -24.06 -51.76 5.07
N ARG A 939 -24.76 -50.77 4.50
CA ARG A 939 -24.46 -50.32 3.13
C ARG A 939 -23.14 -49.56 3.11
N VAL A 940 -22.45 -49.60 1.97
CA VAL A 940 -21.22 -48.83 1.72
C VAL A 940 -21.50 -47.71 0.73
N LYS A 941 -20.86 -46.56 0.91
CA LYS A 941 -20.95 -45.45 -0.05
C LYS A 941 -20.06 -45.77 -1.24
N GLY A 942 -20.65 -45.98 -2.41
CA GLY A 942 -19.87 -46.46 -3.56
C GLY A 942 -20.59 -46.46 -4.89
N ILE A 943 -19.85 -46.89 -5.91
CA ILE A 943 -20.35 -47.10 -7.26
C ILE A 943 -20.35 -48.59 -7.51
N PHE A 944 -21.56 -49.16 -7.62
CA PHE A 944 -21.77 -50.60 -7.76
C PHE A 944 -20.85 -51.24 -8.81
N GLN A 945 -20.81 -50.67 -10.03
CA GLN A 945 -20.02 -51.20 -11.14
C GLN A 945 -18.51 -51.21 -10.88
N GLN A 946 -17.99 -50.23 -10.13
CA GLN A 946 -16.57 -50.17 -9.82
C GLN A 946 -16.18 -51.20 -8.75
N LEU A 947 -17.02 -51.37 -7.73
CA LEU A 947 -16.83 -52.39 -6.70
C LEU A 947 -17.01 -53.83 -7.26
N GLU A 948 -17.95 -54.01 -8.19
CA GLU A 948 -18.11 -55.23 -8.98
C GLU A 948 -16.84 -55.55 -9.76
N GLN A 949 -16.26 -54.56 -10.45
CA GLN A 949 -15.01 -54.73 -11.18
C GLN A 949 -13.85 -55.13 -10.26
N VAL A 950 -13.73 -54.52 -9.08
CA VAL A 950 -12.72 -54.90 -8.07
C VAL A 950 -12.90 -56.38 -7.72
N THR A 951 -14.14 -56.78 -7.39
CA THR A 951 -14.47 -58.15 -7.01
C THR A 951 -14.15 -59.16 -8.11
N ILE A 952 -14.54 -58.88 -9.36
CA ILE A 952 -14.21 -59.71 -10.53
C ILE A 952 -12.69 -59.87 -10.66
N ASN A 953 -11.94 -58.78 -10.55
CA ASN A 953 -10.48 -58.82 -10.66
C ASN A 953 -9.84 -59.70 -9.58
N LEU A 954 -10.32 -59.62 -8.33
CA LEU A 954 -9.82 -60.45 -7.24
C LEU A 954 -10.13 -61.93 -7.46
N VAL A 955 -11.36 -62.26 -7.85
CA VAL A 955 -11.80 -63.64 -8.12
C VAL A 955 -11.05 -64.23 -9.31
N VAL A 956 -10.87 -63.48 -10.41
CA VAL A 956 -10.11 -63.94 -11.58
C VAL A 956 -8.64 -64.15 -11.23
N ASN A 957 -8.04 -63.26 -10.43
CA ASN A 957 -6.66 -63.43 -9.98
C ASN A 957 -6.48 -64.70 -9.11
N ALA A 958 -7.45 -64.98 -8.25
CA ALA A 958 -7.53 -66.22 -7.47
C ALA A 958 -7.66 -67.45 -8.39
N CYS A 959 -8.54 -67.46 -9.40
CA CYS A 959 -8.61 -68.57 -10.35
C CYS A 959 -7.29 -68.81 -11.09
N GLN A 960 -6.60 -67.74 -11.46
CA GLN A 960 -5.32 -67.82 -12.17
C GLN A 960 -4.13 -68.16 -11.26
N SER A 961 -4.30 -68.29 -9.95
CA SER A 961 -3.20 -68.63 -9.03
C SER A 961 -2.83 -70.12 -9.12
N PHE A 962 -3.73 -70.96 -9.61
CA PHE A 962 -3.56 -72.42 -9.71
C PHE A 962 -2.78 -72.91 -10.96
N GLY A 963 -2.63 -72.07 -11.99
CA GLY A 963 -2.02 -72.50 -13.26
C GLY A 963 -2.86 -73.61 -13.92
N ASP A 964 -2.25 -74.77 -14.18
CA ASP A 964 -2.93 -75.95 -14.73
C ASP A 964 -3.61 -76.83 -13.66
N LYS A 965 -3.41 -76.52 -12.37
CA LYS A 965 -4.03 -77.25 -11.26
C LYS A 965 -5.44 -76.71 -10.99
N LYS A 966 -6.24 -77.49 -10.26
CA LYS A 966 -7.52 -77.05 -9.70
C LYS A 966 -7.38 -76.93 -8.19
N GLY A 967 -8.09 -76.00 -7.58
CA GLY A 967 -8.10 -75.82 -6.11
C GLY A 967 -9.38 -75.18 -5.60
N ASN A 968 -9.36 -74.70 -4.36
CA ASN A 968 -10.53 -74.11 -3.73
C ASN A 968 -10.37 -72.59 -3.62
N ILE A 969 -11.48 -71.88 -3.79
CA ILE A 969 -11.57 -70.43 -3.61
C ILE A 969 -12.75 -70.16 -2.69
N PHE A 970 -12.52 -69.34 -1.68
CA PHE A 970 -13.50 -68.92 -0.69
C PHE A 970 -13.71 -67.42 -0.81
N VAL A 971 -14.96 -66.98 -0.94
CA VAL A 971 -15.33 -65.57 -0.90
C VAL A 971 -16.24 -65.34 0.29
N SER A 972 -15.86 -64.45 1.19
CA SER A 972 -16.67 -64.12 2.36
C SER A 972 -16.88 -62.62 2.49
N THR A 973 -18.02 -62.25 3.06
CA THR A 973 -18.30 -60.86 3.47
C THR A 973 -18.72 -60.82 4.93
N TYR A 974 -18.28 -59.80 5.66
CA TYR A 974 -18.63 -59.62 7.07
C TYR A 974 -18.42 -58.16 7.48
N PHE A 975 -19.04 -57.73 8.58
CA PHE A 975 -18.81 -56.42 9.16
C PHE A 975 -17.75 -56.52 10.27
N ASP A 976 -16.72 -55.68 10.22
CA ASP A 976 -15.71 -55.56 11.27
C ASP A 976 -16.05 -54.35 12.16
N GLU A 977 -16.50 -54.62 13.38
CA GLU A 977 -16.90 -53.59 14.34
C GLU A 977 -15.74 -52.67 14.77
N ALA A 978 -14.52 -53.21 14.87
CA ALA A 978 -13.35 -52.43 15.29
C ALA A 978 -12.92 -51.45 14.21
N LEU A 979 -13.06 -51.83 12.94
CA LEU A 979 -12.76 -50.98 11.78
C LEU A 979 -13.97 -50.19 11.27
N ARG A 980 -15.17 -50.40 11.83
CA ARG A 980 -16.46 -49.88 11.32
C ARG A 980 -16.59 -50.02 9.79
N SER A 981 -16.17 -51.16 9.27
CA SER A 981 -16.02 -51.37 7.83
C SER A 981 -16.65 -52.69 7.40
N CYS A 982 -17.30 -52.68 6.24
CA CYS A 982 -17.73 -53.89 5.53
C CYS A 982 -16.52 -54.49 4.83
N ILE A 983 -16.28 -55.77 5.09
CA ILE A 983 -15.14 -56.52 4.59
C ILE A 983 -15.61 -57.48 3.49
N LEU A 984 -14.88 -57.50 2.37
CA LEU A 984 -14.90 -58.54 1.35
C LEU A 984 -13.55 -59.27 1.38
N GLU A 985 -13.56 -60.57 1.62
CA GLU A 985 -12.36 -61.40 1.65
C GLU A 985 -12.41 -62.45 0.54
N VAL A 986 -11.36 -62.51 -0.27
CA VAL A 986 -11.17 -63.52 -1.32
C VAL A 986 -9.92 -64.32 -0.98
N ARG A 987 -10.10 -65.62 -0.70
CA ARG A 987 -9.01 -66.54 -0.35
C ARG A 987 -8.89 -67.64 -1.39
N ASP A 988 -7.68 -67.88 -1.86
CA ASP A 988 -7.32 -69.01 -2.72
C ASP A 988 -6.26 -69.90 -2.09
N GLU A 989 -6.21 -71.16 -2.51
CA GLU A 989 -5.20 -72.15 -2.09
C GLU A 989 -4.11 -72.38 -3.16
N GLY A 990 -3.84 -71.37 -3.99
CA GLY A 990 -2.92 -71.50 -5.12
C GLY A 990 -1.45 -71.34 -4.74
N LYS A 991 -0.65 -70.91 -5.71
CA LYS A 991 0.83 -70.86 -5.56
C LYS A 991 1.37 -69.86 -4.54
N GLY A 992 0.54 -68.93 -4.05
CA GLY A 992 0.96 -67.83 -3.17
C GLY A 992 1.93 -66.83 -3.83
N ILE A 993 2.30 -65.79 -3.08
CA ILE A 993 3.14 -64.67 -3.53
C ILE A 993 4.43 -64.62 -2.72
N ASP A 994 5.56 -64.38 -3.37
CA ASP A 994 6.86 -64.19 -2.70
C ASP A 994 6.85 -62.91 -1.85
N PRO A 995 7.29 -62.95 -0.57
CA PRO A 995 7.33 -61.77 0.30
C PRO A 995 8.12 -60.59 -0.25
N LYS A 996 9.13 -60.82 -1.10
CA LYS A 996 9.89 -59.76 -1.76
C LYS A 996 9.09 -59.02 -2.83
N VAL A 997 8.09 -59.68 -3.39
CA VAL A 997 7.24 -59.17 -4.47
C VAL A 997 5.96 -58.53 -3.92
N LEU A 998 5.49 -59.00 -2.77
CA LEU A 998 4.24 -58.55 -2.13
C LEU A 998 4.09 -57.02 -2.01
N PRO A 999 5.13 -56.21 -1.70
CA PRO A 999 5.00 -54.74 -1.64
C PRO A 999 4.71 -54.08 -2.99
N HIS A 1000 5.11 -54.72 -4.09
CA HIS A 1000 5.08 -54.14 -5.44
C HIS A 1000 3.86 -54.57 -6.25
N ILE A 1001 3.03 -55.50 -5.77
CA ILE A 1001 1.94 -56.09 -6.57
C ILE A 1001 0.85 -55.09 -6.98
N ALA A 1002 0.67 -54.01 -6.21
CA ALA A 1002 -0.29 -52.95 -6.50
C ALA A 1002 0.31 -51.81 -7.33
N GLU A 1003 1.60 -51.87 -7.67
CA GLU A 1003 2.24 -50.89 -8.56
C GLU A 1003 1.75 -51.05 -10.00
N PRO A 1004 1.51 -49.95 -10.73
CA PRO A 1004 1.12 -50.01 -12.14
C PRO A 1004 2.14 -50.78 -12.98
N PHE A 1005 1.65 -51.64 -13.90
CA PHE A 1005 2.46 -52.48 -14.82
C PHE A 1005 3.29 -53.59 -14.17
N PHE A 1006 3.21 -53.77 -12.85
CA PHE A 1006 3.89 -54.85 -12.16
C PHE A 1006 3.16 -56.18 -12.35
N THR A 1007 3.84 -57.22 -12.85
CA THR A 1007 3.24 -58.54 -13.07
C THR A 1007 4.30 -59.64 -13.12
N THR A 1008 4.03 -60.74 -12.40
CA THR A 1008 4.83 -61.98 -12.47
C THR A 1008 4.32 -62.93 -13.55
N LYS A 1009 3.23 -62.59 -14.24
CA LYS A 1009 2.57 -63.41 -15.28
C LYS A 1009 2.71 -62.80 -16.67
N ARG A 1010 3.80 -62.08 -16.92
CA ARG A 1010 4.03 -61.33 -18.18
C ARG A 1010 4.05 -62.24 -19.41
N GLN A 1011 4.39 -63.51 -19.28
CA GLN A 1011 4.35 -64.46 -20.41
C GLN A 1011 2.92 -64.96 -20.71
N ASN A 1012 2.05 -65.05 -19.69
CA ASN A 1012 0.66 -65.54 -19.79
C ASN A 1012 -0.37 -64.41 -19.91
N GLY A 1013 0.01 -63.27 -20.49
CA GLY A 1013 -0.93 -62.17 -20.79
C GLY A 1013 -1.28 -61.22 -19.64
N GLY A 1014 -0.65 -61.33 -18.46
CA GLY A 1014 -0.90 -60.40 -17.35
C GLY A 1014 -0.38 -59.00 -17.65
N THR A 1015 -1.25 -57.99 -17.62
CA THR A 1015 -0.93 -56.59 -17.95
C THR A 1015 -0.31 -55.80 -16.80
N GLY A 1016 -0.48 -56.28 -15.56
CA GLY A 1016 -0.02 -55.61 -14.35
C GLY A 1016 -0.82 -54.35 -13.99
N LEU A 1017 -1.91 -54.08 -14.69
CA LEU A 1017 -2.77 -52.92 -14.43
C LEU A 1017 -3.95 -53.26 -13.50
N GLY A 1018 -4.46 -54.50 -13.56
CA GLY A 1018 -5.69 -54.89 -12.85
C GLY A 1018 -5.69 -54.60 -11.35
N LEU A 1019 -4.60 -54.94 -10.63
CA LEU A 1019 -4.53 -54.72 -9.19
C LEU A 1019 -4.29 -53.26 -8.80
N SER A 1020 -3.53 -52.51 -9.63
CA SER A 1020 -3.34 -51.07 -9.45
C SER A 1020 -4.64 -50.28 -9.65
N VAL A 1021 -5.48 -50.71 -10.61
CA VAL A 1021 -6.83 -50.16 -10.82
C VAL A 1021 -7.73 -50.50 -9.64
N SER A 1022 -7.71 -51.75 -9.16
CA SER A 1022 -8.47 -52.14 -7.97
C SER A 1022 -8.07 -51.34 -6.73
N ALA A 1023 -6.77 -51.13 -6.49
CA ALA A 1023 -6.27 -50.33 -5.38
C ALA A 1023 -6.69 -48.85 -5.46
N ARG A 1024 -6.74 -48.29 -6.68
CA ARG A 1024 -7.23 -46.93 -6.91
C ARG A 1024 -8.73 -46.81 -6.61
N ILE A 1025 -9.56 -47.68 -7.20
CA ILE A 1025 -11.02 -47.69 -6.98
C ILE A 1025 -11.32 -47.79 -5.49
N VAL A 1026 -10.66 -48.71 -4.79
CA VAL A 1026 -10.88 -48.91 -3.36
C VAL A 1026 -10.52 -47.67 -2.54
N ARG A 1027 -9.43 -46.97 -2.90
CA ARG A 1027 -9.03 -45.73 -2.25
C ARG A 1027 -10.01 -44.59 -2.52
N GLU A 1028 -10.55 -44.49 -3.74
CA GLU A 1028 -11.61 -43.53 -4.10
C GLU A 1028 -12.90 -43.76 -3.29
N HIS A 1029 -13.13 -45.01 -2.85
CA HIS A 1029 -14.25 -45.39 -1.97
C HIS A 1029 -13.90 -45.29 -0.47
N GLY A 1030 -12.77 -44.66 -0.12
CA GLY A 1030 -12.31 -44.52 1.27
C GLY A 1030 -11.88 -45.84 1.93
N GLY A 1031 -11.69 -46.90 1.15
CA GLY A 1031 -11.37 -48.24 1.62
C GLY A 1031 -9.89 -48.61 1.53
N LYS A 1032 -9.59 -49.86 1.91
CA LYS A 1032 -8.23 -50.44 1.90
C LYS A 1032 -8.23 -51.85 1.33
N LEU A 1033 -7.15 -52.20 0.61
CA LEU A 1033 -6.87 -53.56 0.13
C LEU A 1033 -5.63 -54.10 0.84
N ASP A 1034 -5.79 -55.19 1.58
CA ASP A 1034 -4.73 -55.89 2.30
C ASP A 1034 -4.49 -57.28 1.70
N PHE A 1035 -3.21 -57.69 1.63
CA PHE A 1035 -2.79 -58.96 1.03
C PHE A 1035 -2.03 -59.80 2.05
N PHE A 1036 -2.48 -61.03 2.25
CA PHE A 1036 -1.84 -62.01 3.11
C PHE A 1036 -1.51 -63.24 2.27
N SER A 1037 -0.23 -63.52 2.06
CA SER A 1037 0.17 -64.65 1.23
C SER A 1037 1.49 -65.26 1.66
N LEU A 1038 1.57 -66.58 1.57
CA LEU A 1038 2.80 -67.35 1.75
C LEU A 1038 3.02 -68.22 0.51
N PRO A 1039 4.26 -68.34 -0.01
CA PRO A 1039 4.55 -69.22 -1.13
C PRO A 1039 4.07 -70.66 -0.87
N GLY A 1040 3.30 -71.20 -1.81
CA GLY A 1040 2.74 -72.55 -1.76
C GLY A 1040 1.50 -72.76 -0.87
N GLN A 1041 1.01 -71.72 -0.18
CA GLN A 1041 -0.17 -71.81 0.71
C GLN A 1041 -1.34 -70.91 0.27
N GLY A 1042 -1.24 -70.30 -0.92
CA GLY A 1042 -2.27 -69.43 -1.47
C GLY A 1042 -2.22 -67.97 -1.02
N THR A 1043 -3.26 -67.22 -1.35
CA THR A 1043 -3.37 -65.77 -1.07
C THR A 1043 -4.76 -65.45 -0.52
N THR A 1044 -4.80 -64.64 0.53
CA THR A 1044 -6.01 -63.99 1.03
C THR A 1044 -5.92 -62.50 0.73
N VAL A 1045 -6.92 -61.97 0.04
CA VAL A 1045 -7.08 -60.54 -0.22
C VAL A 1045 -8.27 -60.02 0.55
N ARG A 1046 -8.07 -58.97 1.34
CA ARG A 1046 -9.10 -58.33 2.15
C ARG A 1046 -9.35 -56.92 1.66
N LEU A 1047 -10.57 -56.66 1.19
CA LEU A 1047 -11.09 -55.34 0.88
C LEU A 1047 -11.91 -54.85 2.08
N ALA A 1048 -11.52 -53.72 2.68
CA ALA A 1048 -12.26 -53.03 3.73
C ALA A 1048 -12.87 -51.75 3.18
N LEU A 1049 -14.19 -51.56 3.32
CA LEU A 1049 -14.92 -50.37 2.90
C LEU A 1049 -15.67 -49.76 4.10
N PRO A 1050 -15.62 -48.44 4.34
CA PRO A 1050 -16.34 -47.81 5.44
C PRO A 1050 -17.86 -48.02 5.31
N ALA A 1051 -18.51 -48.41 6.42
CA ALA A 1051 -19.97 -48.49 6.47
C ALA A 1051 -20.59 -47.07 6.49
N LEU A 1052 -21.74 -46.92 5.82
CA LEU A 1052 -22.57 -45.72 5.92
C LEU A 1052 -23.23 -45.66 7.31
N ASP A 1053 -23.12 -44.51 7.98
CA ASP A 1053 -23.82 -44.26 9.24
C ASP A 1053 -25.32 -44.04 8.97
N GLU A 1054 -26.20 -44.59 9.83
CA GLU A 1054 -27.67 -44.54 9.68
C GLU A 1054 -28.29 -43.12 9.61
N GLY A 1055 -27.49 -42.06 9.82
CA GLY A 1055 -27.91 -40.66 9.73
C GLY A 1055 -27.58 -39.94 8.40
N GLU A 1056 -26.86 -40.58 7.47
CA GLU A 1056 -26.41 -39.95 6.20
C GLU A 1056 -27.29 -40.29 4.98
N VAL A 1057 -28.50 -40.82 5.18
CA VAL A 1057 -29.47 -41.03 4.09
C VAL A 1057 -30.36 -39.78 3.95
N LEU A 1058 -29.92 -38.81 3.15
CA LEU A 1058 -30.78 -37.76 2.57
C LEU A 1058 -30.50 -37.59 1.08
#